data_AF-A0A226NA18-F1
#
_entry.id   AF-A0A226NA18-F1
#
_cell.length_a   1.000
_cell.length_b   1.000
_cell.length_c   1.000
_cell.angle_alpha   90.00
_cell.angle_beta   90.00
_cell.angle_gamma   90.00
#
_symmetry.space_group_name_H-M   'P 1'
#
loop_
_entity.id
_entity.type
_entity.pdbx_description
1 polymer ?
#
loop_
_entity_poly.entity_id
_entity_poly.type
_entity_poly.pdbx_seq_one_letter_code
_entity_poly.pdbx_strand_id
1 'polypeptide(L)'
;MILWLWLCCFFSVALGQPDSELMARYLEEKLMADYSVVEQETRPRMSEFSVKSTIISRYAFTTVFCTMVNSGSEAREAVFEMQIPAAAFISNFTMIIGNKTYYGEVTGKEKKHSNDDKTKMKKPPSPLNGRQVSCIQLCSEKENGYETFKASVFIPRKMQANFLLHYEELLQRRWGKYEYMVSIRPQQLVGRLRVEVNILENSGIISLEVPPLRNSKQKGNGKAEGDVSPPPSTVIGQTKTLAKVTFSPSIVEQTKIARNGILGDFIVRYDVNRELSVGDIQILNGYFVHYFAPMDLPPLPKNVVFVLDSSASMVGTKLRQTKEALFTILQDLRPEDHFNIIGFSNRIKVWQQDRLVPVTPNNIRDAKKYIHNMSPTGGTNINSALQTGAKLLNDYTAQNNIDARSVSLIIFLTDGRPTVGETQSSKILSNTKDAIRDKFCLFTIGIGNDVDYKLLERMALENSSGIPWQVKDLLTDWAAETQHSKYLFKHLHLINSLLFIKLSDGAKFIRKKYNNLLEANSLVEEKSIFYDEIKTPLLSDIRIDYPEDNVEQVTQNFFPNYFNGSEIIIAGKLINRTSESLHVEVTASNSKKYILLKTDVAIDLPSTNDIRAVPGLEDGKGDQNYIERAWSYLTIKELLNSRLKSNDNQEKEYLTEKAKSMALAYNFVTPFTYLKMREAGLHSEPPHEELISPSTDGIGEKLQSLQGHKAPPADGDPHFVIDFPSSKFSVCFNIDGEPGDILRLVSDHKESGVTVNGQLIGAPAPPNGHKKHRTYFNTITILSNKPERSYLEITPTRIILDDGERLILSCDRSVVVRSSSLEVSLSANSNITVTIRDTISFVILIHHYKKPAPYQKDHLGFYISNSKGLSSDSHGLLGQFLNHEVKLLQESLNTHHQQVGQNQTEVLQPNLTNTLKVKGRLVPVVWKQRRIYNGQQQVDCWFAKNNAEKLIDGSYKDYLASHPFDTGTSPGTTNSL
;
A
#
# COMPACT_ATOMS: atom_id res chain seq x y z
N MET A 1 -29.60 41.17 -49.29
CA MET A 1 -28.14 41.02 -49.42
C MET A 1 -27.73 39.60 -49.81
N ILE A 2 -28.12 38.57 -49.06
CA ILE A 2 -27.80 37.14 -49.35
C ILE A 2 -28.32 36.68 -50.73
N LEU A 3 -29.55 37.09 -51.10
CA LEU A 3 -30.14 36.80 -52.41
C LEU A 3 -29.39 37.47 -53.58
N TRP A 4 -28.78 38.63 -53.32
CA TRP A 4 -28.04 39.43 -54.31
C TRP A 4 -26.63 38.87 -54.53
N LEU A 5 -25.98 38.41 -53.45
CA LEU A 5 -24.70 37.69 -53.47
C LEU A 5 -24.82 36.33 -54.18
N TRP A 6 -25.96 35.65 -54.01
CA TRP A 6 -26.27 34.40 -54.73
C TRP A 6 -26.43 34.61 -56.25
N LEU A 7 -27.11 35.68 -56.66
CA LEU A 7 -27.25 36.06 -58.07
C LEU A 7 -25.92 36.41 -58.72
N CYS A 8 -25.02 37.12 -58.01
CA CYS A 8 -23.68 37.43 -58.50
C CYS A 8 -22.80 36.17 -58.65
N CYS A 9 -22.88 35.21 -57.72
CA CYS A 9 -22.13 33.96 -57.84
C CYS A 9 -22.65 33.08 -58.99
N PHE A 10 -23.97 33.03 -59.21
CA PHE A 10 -24.56 32.32 -60.34
C PHE A 10 -24.17 32.93 -61.70
N PHE A 11 -24.13 34.27 -61.79
CA PHE A 11 -23.70 34.95 -63.02
C PHE A 11 -22.20 34.75 -63.31
N SER A 12 -21.33 34.73 -62.29
CA SER A 12 -19.89 34.48 -62.47
C SER A 12 -19.56 33.04 -62.85
N VAL A 13 -20.35 32.06 -62.38
CA VAL A 13 -20.20 30.63 -62.76
C VAL A 13 -20.65 30.38 -64.20
N ALA A 14 -21.70 31.09 -64.67
CA ALA A 14 -22.17 30.98 -66.07
C ALA A 14 -21.18 31.57 -67.10
N LEU A 15 -20.23 32.40 -66.67
CA LEU A 15 -19.24 33.08 -67.54
C LEU A 15 -17.85 32.42 -67.53
N GLY A 16 -17.66 31.31 -66.82
CA GLY A 16 -16.46 30.46 -66.97
C GLY A 16 -15.14 31.11 -66.55
N GLN A 17 -15.11 31.90 -65.47
CA GLN A 17 -13.85 32.39 -64.89
C GLN A 17 -13.33 31.49 -63.74
N PRO A 18 -11.99 31.36 -63.54
CA PRO A 18 -11.40 30.29 -62.74
C PRO A 18 -11.36 30.54 -61.22
N ASP A 19 -11.94 31.62 -60.69
CA ASP A 19 -11.81 32.01 -59.27
C ASP A 19 -13.09 31.89 -58.41
N SER A 20 -14.15 31.27 -58.92
CA SER A 20 -15.43 31.14 -58.19
C SER A 20 -15.36 30.18 -56.99
N GLU A 21 -14.49 29.17 -57.03
CA GLU A 21 -14.37 28.15 -55.97
C GLU A 21 -13.59 28.68 -54.75
N LEU A 22 -12.67 29.62 -54.96
CA LEU A 22 -11.89 30.27 -53.90
C LEU A 22 -12.75 31.29 -53.11
N MET A 23 -13.61 32.04 -53.80
CA MET A 23 -14.53 32.99 -53.17
C MET A 23 -15.66 32.31 -52.41
N ALA A 24 -16.16 31.17 -52.88
CA ALA A 24 -17.18 30.39 -52.16
C ALA A 24 -16.63 29.82 -50.84
N ARG A 25 -15.39 29.29 -50.84
CA ARG A 25 -14.70 28.84 -49.62
C ARG A 25 -14.40 29.98 -48.66
N TYR A 26 -13.96 31.13 -49.17
CA TYR A 26 -13.70 32.32 -48.33
C TYR A 26 -14.98 32.85 -47.66
N LEU A 27 -16.13 32.79 -48.34
CA LEU A 27 -17.42 33.21 -47.79
C LEU A 27 -18.01 32.17 -46.82
N GLU A 28 -17.87 30.87 -47.06
CA GLU A 28 -18.24 29.82 -46.09
C GLU A 28 -17.39 29.89 -44.82
N GLU A 29 -16.08 30.12 -44.95
CA GLU A 29 -15.17 30.25 -43.82
C GLU A 29 -15.49 31.52 -43.00
N LYS A 30 -15.88 32.62 -43.65
CA LYS A 30 -16.36 33.84 -42.97
C LYS A 30 -17.75 33.69 -42.33
N LEU A 31 -18.71 33.03 -42.97
CA LEU A 31 -20.06 32.81 -42.43
C LEU A 31 -20.05 31.82 -41.25
N MET A 32 -19.23 30.77 -41.32
CA MET A 32 -19.04 29.84 -40.20
C MET A 32 -18.24 30.48 -39.06
N ALA A 33 -17.27 31.35 -39.38
CA ALA A 33 -16.61 32.18 -38.38
C ALA A 33 -17.61 33.12 -37.68
N ASP A 34 -18.44 33.86 -38.42
CA ASP A 34 -19.44 34.77 -37.84
C ASP A 34 -20.50 34.01 -37.01
N TYR A 35 -20.97 32.83 -37.44
CA TYR A 35 -21.92 32.02 -36.67
C TYR A 35 -21.31 31.44 -35.38
N SER A 36 -20.05 30.98 -35.44
CA SER A 36 -19.31 30.47 -34.27
C SER A 36 -18.93 31.56 -33.27
N VAL A 37 -18.66 32.78 -33.74
CA VAL A 37 -18.39 33.97 -32.92
C VAL A 37 -19.66 34.42 -32.20
N VAL A 38 -20.82 34.42 -32.88
CA VAL A 38 -22.12 34.77 -32.28
C VAL A 38 -22.59 33.72 -31.24
N GLU A 39 -22.30 32.43 -31.45
CA GLU A 39 -22.59 31.39 -30.44
C GLU A 39 -21.64 31.44 -29.23
N GLN A 40 -20.36 31.82 -29.42
CA GLN A 40 -19.39 32.01 -28.34
C GLN A 40 -19.65 33.27 -27.51
N GLU A 41 -20.19 34.34 -28.09
CA GLU A 41 -20.53 35.57 -27.36
C GLU A 41 -21.75 35.43 -26.43
N THR A 42 -22.58 34.38 -26.60
CA THR A 42 -23.87 34.27 -25.90
C THR A 42 -23.92 33.25 -24.75
N ARG A 43 -22.87 32.44 -24.56
CA ARG A 43 -22.77 31.49 -23.43
C ARG A 43 -22.04 32.14 -22.24
N PRO A 44 -22.43 31.85 -20.99
CA PRO A 44 -21.70 32.33 -19.82
C PRO A 44 -20.22 31.89 -19.86
N ARG A 45 -19.32 32.86 -19.66
CA ARG A 45 -17.87 32.66 -19.72
C ARG A 45 -17.31 32.27 -18.35
N MET A 46 -16.44 31.28 -18.30
CA MET A 46 -15.72 30.90 -17.09
C MET A 46 -14.54 31.87 -16.86
N SER A 47 -14.65 32.72 -15.85
CA SER A 47 -13.59 33.68 -15.51
C SER A 47 -12.51 33.05 -14.63
N GLU A 48 -12.89 32.10 -13.77
CA GLU A 48 -12.00 31.44 -12.83
C GLU A 48 -12.38 29.97 -12.66
N PHE A 49 -11.36 29.12 -12.60
CA PHE A 49 -11.46 27.69 -12.32
C PHE A 49 -10.28 27.32 -11.41
N SER A 50 -10.57 26.97 -10.17
CA SER A 50 -9.59 26.65 -9.16
C SER A 50 -9.89 25.29 -8.54
N VAL A 51 -8.91 24.41 -8.51
CA VAL A 51 -8.94 23.16 -7.75
C VAL A 51 -7.93 23.27 -6.63
N LYS A 52 -8.36 23.03 -5.40
CA LYS A 52 -7.47 22.93 -4.24
C LYS A 52 -7.70 21.59 -3.56
N SER A 53 -6.65 20.80 -3.47
CA SER A 53 -6.64 19.51 -2.78
C SER A 53 -5.66 19.54 -1.62
N THR A 54 -6.11 19.08 -0.46
CA THR A 54 -5.26 18.85 0.72
C THR A 54 -5.35 17.37 1.08
N ILE A 55 -4.22 16.67 1.00
CA ILE A 55 -4.10 15.24 1.28
C ILE A 55 -3.36 15.10 2.60
N ILE A 56 -3.99 14.51 3.60
CA ILE A 56 -3.42 14.29 4.93
C ILE A 56 -3.48 12.79 5.20
N SER A 57 -2.32 12.15 5.39
CA SER A 57 -2.24 10.70 5.61
C SER A 57 -3.13 9.93 4.63
N ARG A 58 -2.88 10.07 3.32
CA ARG A 58 -3.65 9.44 2.21
C ARG A 58 -5.12 9.87 2.07
N TYR A 59 -5.69 10.63 3.00
CA TYR A 59 -7.08 11.11 2.90
C TYR A 59 -7.12 12.50 2.24
N ALA A 60 -7.78 12.59 1.09
CA ALA A 60 -7.80 13.78 0.24
C ALA A 60 -9.10 14.58 0.39
N PHE A 61 -8.96 15.87 0.71
CA PHE A 61 -10.02 16.87 0.70
C PHE A 61 -9.88 17.74 -0.54
N THR A 62 -10.78 17.58 -1.51
CA THR A 62 -10.74 18.36 -2.75
C THR A 62 -11.87 19.38 -2.80
N THR A 63 -11.51 20.62 -3.11
CA THR A 63 -12.42 21.74 -3.35
C THR A 63 -12.26 22.22 -4.79
N VAL A 64 -13.36 22.24 -5.54
CA VAL A 64 -13.43 22.79 -6.89
C VAL A 64 -14.26 24.06 -6.85
N PHE A 65 -13.66 25.16 -7.28
CA PHE A 65 -14.27 26.48 -7.35
C PHE A 65 -14.31 26.96 -8.81
N CYS A 66 -15.46 27.48 -9.22
CA CYS A 66 -15.67 27.99 -10.57
C CYS A 66 -16.52 29.27 -10.55
N THR A 67 -16.09 30.29 -11.28
CA THR A 67 -16.85 31.53 -11.49
C THR A 67 -17.29 31.62 -12.96
N MET A 68 -18.60 31.72 -13.18
CA MET A 68 -19.22 31.87 -14.49
C MET A 68 -19.86 33.26 -14.60
N VAL A 69 -19.55 33.99 -15.67
CA VAL A 69 -20.01 35.36 -15.91
C VAL A 69 -20.92 35.41 -17.13
N ASN A 70 -22.14 35.94 -16.95
CA ASN A 70 -23.04 36.24 -18.06
C ASN A 70 -22.97 37.74 -18.41
N SER A 71 -22.18 38.06 -19.44
CA SER A 71 -22.08 39.44 -19.96
C SER A 71 -23.24 39.82 -20.89
N GLY A 72 -24.12 38.87 -21.22
CA GLY A 72 -25.26 39.07 -22.11
C GLY A 72 -26.35 39.98 -21.52
N SER A 73 -27.23 40.44 -22.40
CA SER A 73 -28.39 41.29 -22.07
C SER A 73 -29.57 40.51 -21.47
N GLU A 74 -29.54 39.18 -21.53
CA GLU A 74 -30.61 38.27 -21.08
C GLU A 74 -30.07 37.21 -20.12
N ALA A 75 -30.97 36.56 -19.37
CA ALA A 75 -30.60 35.43 -18.54
C ALA A 75 -30.17 34.23 -19.41
N ARG A 76 -29.06 33.59 -19.06
CA ARG A 76 -28.49 32.47 -19.82
C ARG A 76 -28.18 31.30 -18.91
N GLU A 77 -28.37 30.08 -19.42
CA GLU A 77 -28.03 28.86 -18.70
C GLU A 77 -26.51 28.69 -18.62
N ALA A 78 -26.01 28.45 -17.42
CA ALA A 78 -24.65 28.01 -17.13
C ALA A 78 -24.69 26.57 -16.64
N VAL A 79 -23.70 25.80 -17.09
CA VAL A 79 -23.53 24.39 -16.72
C VAL A 79 -22.19 24.25 -16.01
N PHE A 80 -22.24 23.83 -14.75
CA PHE A 80 -21.08 23.34 -14.02
C PHE A 80 -21.02 21.82 -14.17
N GLU A 81 -19.90 21.32 -14.65
CA GLU A 81 -19.68 19.89 -14.90
C GLU A 81 -18.29 19.50 -14.41
N MET A 82 -18.22 18.46 -13.58
CA MET A 82 -16.99 17.96 -13.01
C MET A 82 -16.98 16.43 -13.02
N GLN A 83 -15.90 15.83 -13.50
CA GLN A 83 -15.64 14.40 -13.34
C GLN A 83 -14.93 14.18 -12.00
N ILE A 84 -15.57 13.42 -11.11
CA ILE A 84 -15.04 13.06 -9.79
C ILE A 84 -14.71 11.56 -9.73
N PRO A 85 -13.72 11.13 -8.95
CA PRO A 85 -13.46 9.70 -8.75
C PRO A 85 -14.70 8.98 -8.20
N ALA A 86 -15.04 7.81 -8.72
CA ALA A 86 -16.19 7.02 -8.24
C ALA A 86 -16.00 6.49 -6.81
N ALA A 87 -14.75 6.48 -6.33
CA ALA A 87 -14.45 6.20 -4.94
C ALA A 87 -14.82 7.37 -4.02
N ALA A 88 -14.84 8.61 -4.51
CA ALA A 88 -15.06 9.79 -3.69
C ALA A 88 -16.51 9.93 -3.21
N PHE A 89 -16.69 10.61 -2.07
CA PHE A 89 -18.00 11.10 -1.63
C PHE A 89 -18.03 12.62 -1.69
N ILE A 90 -19.08 13.16 -2.30
CA ILE A 90 -19.34 14.61 -2.22
C ILE A 90 -19.75 14.92 -0.79
N SER A 91 -19.13 15.92 -0.18
CA SER A 91 -19.42 16.34 1.19
C SER A 91 -20.21 17.64 1.27
N ASN A 92 -20.03 18.53 0.29
CA ASN A 92 -20.76 19.80 0.24
C ASN A 92 -20.81 20.36 -1.20
N PHE A 93 -21.87 21.08 -1.53
CA PHE A 93 -21.98 21.86 -2.75
C PHE A 93 -22.71 23.18 -2.49
N THR A 94 -22.11 24.29 -2.89
CA THR A 94 -22.67 25.63 -2.73
C THR A 94 -22.67 26.37 -4.07
N MET A 95 -23.76 27.08 -4.36
CA MET A 95 -23.90 27.96 -5.51
C MET A 95 -24.27 29.36 -5.05
N ILE A 96 -23.56 30.37 -5.55
CA ILE A 96 -23.86 31.78 -5.27
C ILE A 96 -24.20 32.44 -6.59
N ILE A 97 -25.44 32.90 -6.76
CA ILE A 97 -25.93 33.52 -8.00
C ILE A 97 -26.27 34.97 -7.70
N GLY A 98 -25.46 35.91 -8.21
CA GLY A 98 -25.55 37.30 -7.77
C GLY A 98 -25.41 37.40 -6.25
N ASN A 99 -26.48 37.81 -5.56
CA ASN A 99 -26.50 37.96 -4.09
C ASN A 99 -27.20 36.81 -3.35
N LYS A 100 -27.63 35.76 -4.05
CA LYS A 100 -28.35 34.64 -3.45
C LYS A 100 -27.42 33.44 -3.28
N THR A 101 -27.36 32.90 -2.07
CA THR A 101 -26.58 31.69 -1.77
C THR A 101 -27.51 30.50 -1.63
N TYR A 102 -27.20 29.45 -2.38
CA TYR A 102 -27.85 28.15 -2.31
C TYR A 102 -26.84 27.13 -1.81
N TYR A 103 -27.14 26.46 -0.70
CA TYR A 103 -26.29 25.41 -0.15
C TYR A 103 -26.97 24.05 -0.28
N GLY A 104 -26.16 23.01 -0.49
CA GLY A 104 -26.61 21.63 -0.54
C GLY A 104 -26.68 21.02 0.85
N GLU A 105 -27.86 20.57 1.25
CA GLU A 105 -28.07 19.77 2.46
C GLU A 105 -28.17 18.29 2.08
N VAL A 106 -27.35 17.44 2.71
CA VAL A 106 -27.41 16.00 2.49
C VAL A 106 -28.68 15.45 3.13
N THR A 107 -29.54 14.85 2.32
CA THR A 107 -30.83 14.28 2.75
C THR A 107 -30.91 12.80 2.37
N GLY A 108 -31.62 12.00 3.18
CA GLY A 108 -31.85 10.59 2.91
C GLY A 108 -32.84 10.36 1.76
N LYS A 109 -32.59 9.34 0.92
CA LYS A 109 -33.58 8.88 -0.08
C LYS A 109 -34.69 8.08 0.62
N GLU A 110 -35.94 8.35 0.25
CA GLU A 110 -37.09 7.58 0.71
C GLU A 110 -37.30 6.31 -0.13
N LYS A 111 -37.86 5.27 0.49
CA LYS A 111 -38.22 4.02 -0.20
C LYS A 111 -39.40 4.28 -1.15
N LYS A 112 -39.17 4.30 -2.47
CA LYS A 112 -40.27 4.09 -3.42
C LYS A 112 -40.71 2.63 -3.35
N HIS A 113 -41.94 2.38 -2.91
CA HIS A 113 -42.57 1.06 -3.05
C HIS A 113 -42.70 0.74 -4.54
N SER A 114 -42.17 -0.42 -4.94
CA SER A 114 -42.23 -0.96 -6.28
C SER A 114 -43.64 -1.45 -6.59
N ASN A 115 -44.44 -0.59 -7.22
CA ASN A 115 -45.44 -0.91 -8.23
C ASN A 115 -46.10 0.41 -8.65
N ASP A 116 -45.42 1.19 -9.48
CA ASP A 116 -46.04 1.83 -10.63
C ASP A 116 -45.02 2.58 -11.50
N ASP A 117 -45.21 2.37 -12.80
CA ASP A 117 -44.77 3.20 -13.93
C ASP A 117 -43.30 3.15 -14.40
N LYS A 118 -43.02 2.13 -15.21
CA LYS A 118 -42.14 2.26 -16.39
C LYS A 118 -42.81 3.12 -17.47
N THR A 119 -43.13 4.39 -17.19
CA THR A 119 -43.48 5.33 -18.26
C THR A 119 -43.30 6.79 -17.83
N LYS A 120 -42.52 7.54 -18.64
CA LYS A 120 -42.40 9.01 -18.68
C LYS A 120 -41.56 9.68 -17.55
N MET A 121 -40.24 9.67 -17.72
CA MET A 121 -39.44 10.88 -17.42
C MET A 121 -39.95 11.99 -18.35
N LYS A 122 -40.91 12.78 -17.86
CA LYS A 122 -41.41 13.98 -18.54
C LYS A 122 -40.24 14.93 -18.79
N LYS A 123 -40.26 15.58 -19.97
CA LYS A 123 -39.46 16.76 -20.33
C LYS A 123 -39.27 17.71 -19.14
N PRO A 124 -38.15 18.47 -19.08
CA PRO A 124 -37.97 19.49 -18.04
C PRO A 124 -39.21 20.39 -17.99
N PRO A 125 -39.73 20.73 -16.80
CA PRO A 125 -40.79 21.71 -16.70
C PRO A 125 -40.27 23.01 -17.31
N SER A 126 -41.06 23.60 -18.22
CA SER A 126 -40.87 24.97 -18.68
C SER A 126 -40.72 25.89 -17.46
N PRO A 127 -39.98 27.01 -17.56
CA PRO A 127 -39.82 27.96 -16.47
C PRO A 127 -41.14 28.71 -16.25
N LEU A 128 -42.04 28.09 -15.50
CA LEU A 128 -43.21 28.71 -14.92
C LEU A 128 -43.13 28.43 -13.41
N ASN A 129 -43.04 29.52 -12.66
CA ASN A 129 -42.93 29.63 -11.20
C ASN A 129 -41.48 29.69 -10.66
N GLY A 130 -40.80 30.81 -10.91
CA GLY A 130 -39.83 31.42 -9.97
C GLY A 130 -38.58 30.60 -9.53
N ARG A 131 -38.37 29.38 -10.00
CA ARG A 131 -37.19 28.56 -9.68
C ARG A 131 -36.04 28.91 -10.60
N GLN A 132 -35.00 29.53 -10.04
CA GLN A 132 -33.79 29.97 -10.75
C GLN A 132 -32.80 28.81 -11.06
N VAL A 133 -32.96 27.67 -10.39
CA VAL A 133 -32.18 26.44 -10.57
C VAL A 133 -32.97 25.45 -11.43
N SER A 134 -32.41 25.01 -12.56
CA SER A 134 -33.09 24.14 -13.53
C SER A 134 -32.88 22.65 -13.25
N CYS A 135 -31.66 22.23 -12.89
CA CYS A 135 -31.36 20.83 -12.60
C CYS A 135 -30.03 20.68 -11.84
N ILE A 136 -29.98 19.79 -10.84
CA ILE A 136 -28.73 19.24 -10.32
C ILE A 136 -28.85 17.74 -10.44
N GLN A 137 -27.92 17.13 -11.16
CA GLN A 137 -27.92 15.72 -11.41
C GLN A 137 -26.53 15.16 -11.16
N LEU A 138 -26.47 14.16 -10.29
CA LEU A 138 -25.38 13.20 -10.32
C LEU A 138 -25.68 12.24 -11.47
N CYS A 139 -24.99 12.45 -12.58
CA CYS A 139 -25.06 11.55 -13.72
C CYS A 139 -24.09 10.40 -13.44
N SER A 140 -24.62 9.32 -12.85
CA SER A 140 -23.88 8.07 -12.70
C SER A 140 -23.89 7.34 -14.04
N GLU A 141 -23.12 7.85 -14.98
CA GLU A 141 -22.52 7.01 -16.02
C GLU A 141 -21.16 6.63 -15.44
N LYS A 142 -21.02 5.40 -14.93
CA LYS A 142 -19.74 4.88 -14.44
C LYS A 142 -18.81 4.71 -15.66
N GLU A 143 -18.22 5.81 -16.11
CA GLU A 143 -17.18 5.82 -17.12
C GLU A 143 -15.82 5.76 -16.43
N ASN A 144 -15.06 4.69 -16.69
CA ASN A 144 -13.65 4.56 -16.33
C ASN A 144 -13.30 4.80 -14.85
N GLY A 145 -14.22 4.49 -13.92
CA GLY A 145 -13.98 4.73 -12.49
C GLY A 145 -14.26 6.16 -12.03
N TYR A 146 -14.98 6.95 -12.82
CA TYR A 146 -15.40 8.31 -12.48
C TYR A 146 -16.93 8.44 -12.53
N GLU A 147 -17.44 9.45 -11.83
CA GLU A 147 -18.81 9.91 -11.90
C GLU A 147 -18.84 11.37 -12.38
N THR A 148 -19.84 11.74 -13.17
CA THR A 148 -20.00 13.12 -13.63
C THR A 148 -21.00 13.85 -12.75
N PHE A 149 -20.53 14.85 -12.02
CA PHE A 149 -21.37 15.79 -11.30
C PHE A 149 -21.76 16.94 -12.23
N LYS A 150 -23.07 17.19 -12.38
CA LYS A 150 -23.59 18.24 -13.25
C LYS A 150 -24.62 19.11 -12.53
N ALA A 151 -24.44 20.42 -12.60
CA ALA A 151 -25.38 21.42 -12.10
C ALA A 151 -25.67 22.46 -13.18
N SER A 152 -26.94 22.74 -13.42
CA SER A 152 -27.42 23.69 -14.43
C SER A 152 -28.28 24.77 -13.80
N VAL A 153 -27.99 26.02 -14.16
CA VAL A 153 -28.58 27.19 -13.52
C VAL A 153 -28.67 28.38 -14.47
N PHE A 154 -29.69 29.23 -14.31
CA PHE A 154 -29.81 30.44 -15.10
C PHE A 154 -29.14 31.63 -14.39
N ILE A 155 -28.09 32.17 -15.02
CA ILE A 155 -27.41 33.37 -14.55
C ILE A 155 -28.12 34.59 -15.15
N PRO A 156 -28.61 35.54 -14.33
CA PRO A 156 -29.20 36.77 -14.83
C PRO A 156 -28.24 37.59 -15.70
N ARG A 157 -28.81 38.51 -16.49
CA ARG A 157 -28.01 39.43 -17.32
C ARG A 157 -26.99 40.20 -16.48
N LYS A 158 -25.78 40.38 -17.00
CA LYS A 158 -24.69 41.14 -16.36
C LYS A 158 -24.39 40.71 -14.91
N MET A 159 -24.63 39.44 -14.59
CA MET A 159 -24.33 38.84 -13.28
C MET A 159 -23.37 37.67 -13.44
N GLN A 160 -22.91 37.15 -12.30
CA GLN A 160 -22.08 35.96 -12.22
C GLN A 160 -22.69 34.91 -11.28
N ALA A 161 -22.23 33.68 -11.44
CA ALA A 161 -22.48 32.59 -10.52
C ALA A 161 -21.16 31.94 -10.09
N ASN A 162 -21.02 31.68 -8.79
CA ASN A 162 -19.90 30.94 -8.22
C ASN A 162 -20.39 29.55 -7.82
N PHE A 163 -19.63 28.53 -8.17
CA PHE A 163 -19.87 27.13 -7.81
C PHE A 163 -18.73 26.66 -6.93
N LEU A 164 -19.06 25.97 -5.83
CA LEU A 164 -18.11 25.43 -4.88
C LEU A 164 -18.51 23.98 -4.57
N LEU A 165 -17.71 23.02 -5.04
CA LEU A 165 -17.91 21.59 -4.83
C LEU A 165 -16.80 21.05 -3.92
N HIS A 166 -17.20 20.34 -2.87
CA HIS A 166 -16.29 19.63 -1.97
C HIS A 166 -16.52 18.12 -2.08
N TYR A 167 -15.45 17.37 -2.28
CA TYR A 167 -15.49 15.91 -2.25
C TYR A 167 -14.25 15.35 -1.57
N GLU A 168 -14.41 14.15 -1.03
CA GLU A 168 -13.41 13.49 -0.20
C GLU A 168 -13.17 12.07 -0.70
N GLU A 169 -11.92 11.63 -0.66
CA GLU A 169 -11.53 10.27 -1.00
C GLU A 169 -10.36 9.78 -0.15
N LEU A 170 -10.32 8.48 0.11
CA LEU A 170 -9.14 7.82 0.65
C LEU A 170 -8.35 7.22 -0.52
N LEU A 171 -7.10 7.66 -0.69
CA LEU A 171 -6.23 7.15 -1.74
C LEU A 171 -5.84 5.70 -1.47
N GLN A 172 -5.83 4.89 -2.54
CA GLN A 172 -5.39 3.51 -2.48
C GLN A 172 -4.01 3.37 -3.10
N ARG A 173 -3.10 2.68 -2.40
CA ARG A 173 -1.77 2.36 -2.92
C ARG A 173 -1.88 1.24 -3.96
N ARG A 174 -1.46 1.51 -5.19
CA ARG A 174 -1.44 0.54 -6.30
C ARG A 174 -0.10 0.64 -7.03
N TRP A 175 0.47 -0.51 -7.41
CA TRP A 175 1.80 -0.60 -8.03
C TRP A 175 2.89 0.17 -7.26
N GLY A 176 2.76 0.21 -5.94
CA GLY A 176 3.71 0.86 -5.05
C GLY A 176 3.62 2.38 -4.99
N LYS A 177 2.56 3.01 -5.51
CA LYS A 177 2.34 4.47 -5.45
C LYS A 177 0.88 4.80 -5.14
N TYR A 178 0.67 5.97 -4.55
CA TYR A 178 -0.64 6.62 -4.50
C TYR A 178 -0.78 7.50 -5.74
N GLU A 179 -1.94 7.46 -6.39
CA GLU A 179 -2.26 8.31 -7.54
C GLU A 179 -3.44 9.21 -7.17
N TYR A 180 -3.18 10.52 -6.99
CA TYR A 180 -4.22 11.53 -6.91
C TYR A 180 -4.46 12.10 -8.29
N MET A 181 -5.72 12.24 -8.70
CA MET A 181 -6.09 12.71 -10.03
C MET A 181 -7.26 13.68 -10.01
N VAL A 182 -7.13 14.75 -10.79
CA VAL A 182 -8.22 15.69 -11.04
C VAL A 182 -8.41 15.95 -12.53
N SER A 183 -9.66 15.88 -12.99
CA SER A 183 -10.06 16.15 -14.37
C SER A 183 -10.18 17.66 -14.63
N ILE A 184 -9.30 18.23 -15.46
CA ILE A 184 -9.34 19.65 -15.85
C ILE A 184 -9.97 19.78 -17.24
N ARG A 185 -11.30 19.94 -17.28
CA ARG A 185 -12.09 20.00 -18.54
C ARG A 185 -13.13 21.12 -18.55
N PRO A 186 -12.73 22.41 -18.43
CA PRO A 186 -13.67 23.54 -18.40
C PRO A 186 -14.48 23.75 -19.70
N GLN A 187 -14.16 23.05 -20.81
CA GLN A 187 -14.83 23.18 -22.13
C GLN A 187 -14.76 24.58 -22.76
N GLN A 188 -13.96 25.47 -22.19
CA GLN A 188 -13.65 26.81 -22.66
C GLN A 188 -12.32 27.28 -22.06
N LEU A 189 -11.69 28.29 -22.65
CA LEU A 189 -10.51 28.93 -22.07
C LEU A 189 -10.90 29.71 -20.82
N VAL A 190 -10.10 29.58 -19.76
CA VAL A 190 -10.40 30.17 -18.46
C VAL A 190 -9.45 31.33 -18.18
N GLY A 191 -9.98 32.45 -17.69
CA GLY A 191 -9.19 33.64 -17.35
C GLY A 191 -8.11 33.35 -16.31
N ARG A 192 -8.50 32.73 -15.20
CA ARG A 192 -7.60 32.25 -14.13
C ARG A 192 -7.83 30.76 -13.91
N LEU A 193 -6.88 29.93 -14.32
CA LEU A 193 -6.89 28.49 -14.05
C LEU A 193 -5.79 28.16 -13.05
N ARG A 194 -6.16 27.49 -11.96
CA ARG A 194 -5.21 27.07 -10.92
C ARG A 194 -5.56 25.70 -10.35
N VAL A 195 -4.56 24.83 -10.23
CA VAL A 195 -4.68 23.57 -9.48
C VAL A 195 -3.58 23.55 -8.44
N GLU A 196 -3.96 23.44 -7.17
CA GLU A 196 -3.06 23.35 -6.03
C GLU A 196 -3.30 22.02 -5.30
N VAL A 197 -2.26 21.21 -5.16
CA VAL A 197 -2.27 19.95 -4.40
C VAL A 197 -1.25 20.06 -3.27
N ASN A 198 -1.73 20.04 -2.03
CA ASN A 198 -0.93 20.05 -0.82
C ASN A 198 -0.99 18.64 -0.21
N ILE A 199 0.16 18.01 0.01
CA ILE A 199 0.29 16.66 0.55
C ILE A 199 1.04 16.76 1.88
N LEU A 200 0.47 16.19 2.94
CA LEU A 200 1.03 16.09 4.28
C LEU A 200 1.05 14.63 4.71
N GLU A 201 2.24 14.07 4.87
CA GLU A 201 2.47 12.68 5.26
C GLU A 201 3.45 12.63 6.44
N ASN A 202 2.94 12.29 7.63
CA ASN A 202 3.75 12.24 8.85
C ASN A 202 4.88 11.21 8.77
N SER A 203 4.63 10.09 8.09
CA SER A 203 5.63 9.04 7.83
C SER A 203 6.77 9.54 6.93
N GLY A 204 6.52 10.59 6.13
CA GLY A 204 7.47 11.19 5.19
C GLY A 204 7.25 10.74 3.74
N ILE A 205 7.54 11.61 2.77
CA ILE A 205 7.36 11.40 1.33
C ILE A 205 8.69 10.91 0.73
N ILE A 206 8.70 9.70 0.13
CA ILE A 206 9.91 9.11 -0.46
C ILE A 206 10.03 9.37 -1.97
N SER A 207 8.91 9.55 -2.66
CA SER A 207 8.90 9.86 -4.09
C SER A 207 7.70 10.74 -4.42
N LEU A 208 7.87 11.63 -5.39
CA LEU A 208 6.82 12.52 -5.90
C LEU A 208 7.06 12.73 -7.39
N GLU A 209 6.03 12.53 -8.19
CA GLU A 209 6.06 12.61 -9.65
C GLU A 209 4.78 13.28 -10.14
N VAL A 210 4.92 14.21 -11.07
CA VAL A 210 3.80 14.86 -11.75
C VAL A 210 3.96 14.59 -13.25
N PRO A 211 3.30 13.55 -13.79
CA PRO A 211 3.39 13.26 -15.23
C PRO A 211 2.67 14.33 -16.07
N PRO A 212 2.91 14.35 -17.40
CA PRO A 212 2.18 15.20 -18.33
C PRO A 212 0.66 15.01 -18.24
N LEU A 213 -0.10 16.04 -18.62
CA LEU A 213 -1.57 15.99 -18.65
C LEU A 213 -2.05 14.81 -19.49
N ARG A 214 -2.87 13.95 -18.88
CA ARG A 214 -3.40 12.77 -19.56
C ARG A 214 -4.69 13.12 -20.29
N ASN A 215 -4.65 13.11 -21.61
CA ASN A 215 -5.85 13.28 -22.42
C ASN A 215 -6.65 11.97 -22.43
N SER A 216 -7.91 12.02 -21.99
CA SER A 216 -8.86 10.89 -22.05
C SER A 216 -8.98 10.26 -23.46
N LYS A 217 -8.59 10.99 -24.52
CA LYS A 217 -8.59 10.53 -25.93
C LYS A 217 -7.20 10.26 -26.55
N GLN A 218 -6.10 10.28 -25.79
CA GLN A 218 -4.77 9.90 -26.27
C GLN A 218 -4.08 8.97 -25.25
N LYS A 219 -4.23 7.66 -25.43
CA LYS A 219 -3.31 6.67 -24.88
C LYS A 219 -2.53 6.05 -26.05
N GLY A 220 -1.20 6.19 -25.99
CA GLY A 220 -0.24 5.38 -26.71
C GLY A 220 0.16 5.84 -28.10
N ASN A 221 1.15 6.73 -28.23
CA ASN A 221 2.23 6.46 -29.18
C ASN A 221 3.47 7.29 -28.87
N GLY A 222 4.45 6.60 -28.29
CA GLY A 222 5.79 7.08 -28.08
C GLY A 222 6.43 6.19 -27.04
N LYS A 223 7.48 5.46 -27.41
CA LYS A 223 8.47 5.00 -26.44
C LYS A 223 8.74 6.18 -25.50
N ALA A 224 8.45 6.04 -24.22
CA ALA A 224 8.72 7.07 -23.21
C ALA A 224 10.23 7.11 -22.91
N GLU A 225 11.01 7.52 -23.90
CA GLU A 225 12.36 8.06 -23.72
C GLU A 225 12.37 9.57 -24.06
N GLY A 226 11.20 10.21 -24.10
CA GLY A 226 11.04 11.63 -24.41
C GLY A 226 10.14 12.34 -23.40
N ASP A 227 10.78 13.00 -22.46
CA ASP A 227 10.28 14.06 -21.55
C ASP A 227 9.29 13.67 -20.45
N VAL A 228 9.84 13.27 -19.28
CA VAL A 228 9.16 13.07 -17.98
C VAL A 228 8.89 14.43 -17.30
N SER A 229 8.64 15.48 -18.07
CA SER A 229 8.51 16.82 -17.53
C SER A 229 7.07 17.07 -17.05
N PRO A 230 6.88 17.71 -15.87
CA PRO A 230 5.56 18.17 -15.45
C PRO A 230 4.94 19.10 -16.50
N PRO A 231 3.60 19.24 -16.51
CA PRO A 231 2.93 20.19 -17.38
C PRO A 231 3.57 21.59 -17.29
N PRO A 232 3.66 22.34 -18.40
CA PRO A 232 4.17 23.71 -18.36
C PRO A 232 3.42 24.54 -17.30
N SER A 233 4.14 25.40 -16.59
CA SER A 233 3.59 26.22 -15.49
C SER A 233 3.20 25.41 -14.24
N THR A 234 3.77 24.21 -14.06
CA THR A 234 3.78 23.47 -12.80
C THR A 234 4.98 23.84 -11.94
N VAL A 235 4.74 24.19 -10.68
CA VAL A 235 5.75 24.44 -9.64
C VAL A 235 5.58 23.39 -8.55
N ILE A 236 6.68 22.76 -8.15
CA ILE A 236 6.72 21.73 -7.11
C ILE A 236 7.64 22.21 -5.99
N GLY A 237 7.10 22.35 -4.78
CA GLY A 237 7.87 22.56 -3.55
C GLY A 237 7.71 21.35 -2.64
N GLN A 238 8.82 20.75 -2.18
CA GLN A 238 8.78 19.54 -1.37
C GLN A 238 9.75 19.63 -0.19
N THR A 239 9.29 19.20 0.98
CA THR A 239 10.08 18.90 2.18
C THR A 239 9.97 17.40 2.49
N LYS A 240 10.48 16.96 3.64
CA LYS A 240 10.39 15.54 4.05
C LYS A 240 8.95 15.05 4.23
N THR A 241 8.05 15.90 4.71
CA THR A 241 6.67 15.53 5.10
C THR A 241 5.61 16.32 4.36
N LEU A 242 5.98 17.43 3.70
CA LEU A 242 5.06 18.30 2.98
C LEU A 242 5.44 18.37 1.50
N ALA A 243 4.47 18.27 0.60
CA ALA A 243 4.65 18.64 -0.81
C ALA A 243 3.53 19.60 -1.25
N LYS A 244 3.88 20.59 -2.06
CA LYS A 244 2.98 21.56 -2.66
C LYS A 244 3.22 21.59 -4.17
N VAL A 245 2.23 21.12 -4.92
CA VAL A 245 2.23 21.12 -6.38
C VAL A 245 1.23 22.17 -6.86
N THR A 246 1.67 23.13 -7.68
CA THR A 246 0.81 24.18 -8.23
C THR A 246 0.91 24.21 -9.74
N PHE A 247 -0.20 24.06 -10.45
CA PHE A 247 -0.31 24.21 -11.90
C PHE A 247 -1.18 25.43 -12.21
N SER A 248 -0.60 26.45 -12.86
CA SER A 248 -1.29 27.73 -13.14
C SER A 248 -1.01 28.22 -14.57
N PRO A 249 -1.61 27.62 -15.61
CA PRO A 249 -1.34 28.00 -16.99
C PRO A 249 -2.01 29.32 -17.37
N SER A 250 -1.26 30.19 -18.06
CA SER A 250 -1.81 31.38 -18.71
C SER A 250 -2.76 31.02 -19.86
N ILE A 251 -3.62 31.94 -20.31
CA ILE A 251 -4.50 31.72 -21.47
C ILE A 251 -3.68 31.32 -22.72
N VAL A 252 -2.50 31.93 -22.91
CA VAL A 252 -1.59 31.61 -24.02
C VAL A 252 -1.08 30.18 -23.91
N GLU A 253 -0.77 29.69 -22.72
CA GLU A 253 -0.37 28.29 -22.51
C GLU A 253 -1.55 27.33 -22.67
N GLN A 254 -2.73 27.69 -22.16
CA GLN A 254 -3.95 26.90 -22.34
C GLN A 254 -4.23 26.67 -23.83
N THR A 255 -4.13 27.70 -24.68
CA THR A 255 -4.35 27.56 -26.13
C THR A 255 -3.30 26.69 -26.84
N LYS A 256 -2.07 26.63 -26.33
CA LYS A 256 -1.03 25.73 -26.81
C LYS A 256 -1.33 24.27 -26.45
N ILE A 257 -1.90 24.04 -25.26
CA ILE A 257 -2.28 22.70 -24.77
C ILE A 257 -3.57 22.23 -25.47
N ALA A 258 -4.63 23.04 -25.46
CA ALA A 258 -5.92 22.71 -26.06
C ALA A 258 -6.67 23.94 -26.57
N ARG A 259 -7.09 23.91 -27.84
CA ARG A 259 -7.80 25.03 -28.49
C ARG A 259 -9.20 25.30 -27.91
N ASN A 260 -9.83 24.30 -27.29
CA ASN A 260 -11.19 24.37 -26.75
C ASN A 260 -11.24 24.31 -25.21
N GLY A 261 -10.09 24.41 -24.52
CA GLY A 261 -10.04 24.39 -23.05
C GLY A 261 -10.15 23.01 -22.41
N ILE A 262 -10.12 21.91 -23.16
CA ILE A 262 -10.02 20.56 -22.58
C ILE A 262 -8.54 20.23 -22.32
N LEU A 263 -8.06 20.44 -21.09
CA LEU A 263 -6.64 20.27 -20.77
C LEU A 263 -6.24 18.82 -20.46
N GLY A 264 -7.12 18.04 -19.84
CA GLY A 264 -6.88 16.63 -19.52
C GLY A 264 -6.90 16.33 -18.02
N ASP A 265 -6.44 15.13 -17.65
CA ASP A 265 -6.27 14.74 -16.25
C ASP A 265 -4.93 15.27 -15.74
N PHE A 266 -4.96 15.96 -14.60
CA PHE A 266 -3.77 16.32 -13.84
C PHE A 266 -3.56 15.29 -12.74
N ILE A 267 -2.39 14.66 -12.75
CA ILE A 267 -2.07 13.51 -11.92
C ILE A 267 -0.89 13.86 -11.03
N VAL A 268 -0.97 13.51 -9.75
CA VAL A 268 0.15 13.56 -8.81
C VAL A 268 0.35 12.17 -8.25
N ARG A 269 1.55 11.61 -8.44
CA ARG A 269 1.93 10.30 -7.93
C ARG A 269 2.95 10.46 -6.82
N TYR A 270 2.75 9.77 -5.70
CA TYR A 270 3.71 9.79 -4.62
C TYR A 270 3.76 8.45 -3.88
N ASP A 271 4.79 8.25 -3.08
CA ASP A 271 4.83 7.15 -2.11
C ASP A 271 5.44 7.67 -0.81
N VAL A 272 5.20 6.95 0.26
CA VAL A 272 5.57 7.31 1.63
C VAL A 272 6.62 6.37 2.19
N ASN A 273 7.32 6.82 3.24
CA ASN A 273 8.15 5.92 4.01
C ASN A 273 7.25 4.92 4.75
N ARG A 274 7.55 3.63 4.61
CA ARG A 274 6.73 2.54 5.15
C ARG A 274 7.41 1.95 6.36
N GLU A 275 6.65 1.72 7.43
CA GLU A 275 7.17 1.07 8.62
C GLU A 275 7.34 -0.44 8.37
N LEU A 276 8.46 -1.01 8.82
CA LEU A 276 8.80 -2.44 8.67
C LEU A 276 8.13 -3.35 9.71
N SER A 277 7.30 -2.79 10.59
CA SER A 277 6.73 -3.44 11.77
C SER A 277 5.26 -3.85 11.54
N VAL A 278 4.39 -3.66 12.54
CA VAL A 278 2.93 -3.87 12.42
C VAL A 278 2.27 -2.96 11.40
N GLY A 279 2.92 -1.87 10.95
CA GLY A 279 2.33 -0.83 10.12
C GLY A 279 2.41 0.56 10.79
N ASP A 280 1.93 1.60 10.10
CA ASP A 280 1.81 2.96 10.63
C ASP A 280 0.43 3.13 11.27
N ILE A 281 0.39 3.44 12.57
CA ILE A 281 -0.85 3.57 13.36
C ILE A 281 -0.96 5.02 13.85
N GLN A 282 -2.03 5.68 13.42
CA GLN A 282 -2.31 7.07 13.75
C GLN A 282 -3.58 7.13 14.59
N ILE A 283 -3.53 7.83 15.73
CA ILE A 283 -4.63 7.95 16.69
C ILE A 283 -4.94 9.43 16.91
N LEU A 284 -6.21 9.83 16.78
CA LEU A 284 -6.66 11.20 17.02
C LEU A 284 -8.12 11.24 17.50
N ASN A 285 -8.36 11.92 18.62
CA ASN A 285 -9.67 12.14 19.25
C ASN A 285 -10.52 10.86 19.44
N GLY A 286 -9.88 9.74 19.79
CA GLY A 286 -10.57 8.46 20.03
C GLY A 286 -10.87 7.64 18.77
N TYR A 287 -10.31 8.02 17.63
CA TYR A 287 -10.33 7.22 16.40
C TYR A 287 -8.91 6.85 16.02
N PHE A 288 -8.75 5.77 15.26
CA PHE A 288 -7.46 5.39 14.70
C PHE A 288 -7.58 4.95 13.25
N VAL A 289 -6.49 5.11 12.50
CA VAL A 289 -6.27 4.46 11.21
C VAL A 289 -4.92 3.75 11.25
N HIS A 290 -4.90 2.53 10.72
CA HIS A 290 -3.74 1.65 10.66
C HIS A 290 -3.44 1.31 9.21
N TYR A 291 -2.28 1.71 8.73
CA TYR A 291 -1.74 1.44 7.41
C TYR A 291 -0.71 0.30 7.48
N PHE A 292 -1.03 -0.86 6.92
CA PHE A 292 -0.15 -2.02 6.89
C PHE A 292 0.32 -2.32 5.47
N ALA A 293 1.62 -2.08 5.22
CA ALA A 293 2.26 -2.31 3.92
C ALA A 293 3.73 -2.77 4.08
N PRO A 294 3.96 -4.02 4.55
CA PRO A 294 5.31 -4.51 4.80
C PRO A 294 6.17 -4.53 3.52
N MET A 295 7.48 -4.41 3.70
CA MET A 295 8.49 -4.38 2.64
C MET A 295 9.44 -5.57 2.73
N ASP A 296 10.19 -5.81 1.66
CA ASP A 296 11.32 -6.75 1.61
C ASP A 296 11.00 -8.20 2.03
N LEU A 297 9.74 -8.61 1.82
CA LEU A 297 9.30 -9.98 2.03
C LEU A 297 9.56 -10.85 0.78
N PRO A 298 9.96 -12.12 0.95
CA PRO A 298 10.06 -13.05 -0.17
C PRO A 298 8.66 -13.32 -0.76
N PRO A 299 8.53 -13.43 -2.09
CA PRO A 299 7.25 -13.59 -2.74
C PRO A 299 6.74 -15.04 -2.72
N LEU A 300 5.46 -15.23 -2.38
CA LEU A 300 4.82 -16.54 -2.21
C LEU A 300 4.56 -17.24 -3.53
N PRO A 301 4.91 -18.52 -3.72
CA PRO A 301 4.48 -19.30 -4.88
C PRO A 301 2.95 -19.24 -5.02
N LYS A 302 2.46 -19.16 -6.27
CA LYS A 302 1.01 -19.12 -6.53
C LYS A 302 0.52 -20.24 -7.43
N ASN A 303 -0.68 -20.74 -7.14
CA ASN A 303 -1.43 -21.69 -7.96
C ASN A 303 -2.55 -20.94 -8.66
N VAL A 304 -2.44 -20.71 -9.97
CA VAL A 304 -3.39 -19.88 -10.73
C VAL A 304 -4.17 -20.67 -11.78
N VAL A 305 -5.50 -20.57 -11.74
CA VAL A 305 -6.35 -21.09 -12.81
C VAL A 305 -6.98 -19.94 -13.58
N PHE A 306 -6.66 -19.85 -14.88
CA PHE A 306 -7.26 -18.88 -15.79
C PHE A 306 -8.54 -19.47 -16.38
N VAL A 307 -9.70 -18.86 -16.10
CA VAL A 307 -11.00 -19.29 -16.60
C VAL A 307 -11.50 -18.26 -17.61
N LEU A 308 -11.44 -18.62 -18.89
CA LEU A 308 -11.55 -17.69 -20.01
C LEU A 308 -12.81 -17.98 -20.83
N ASP A 309 -13.62 -16.95 -21.04
CA ASP A 309 -14.77 -17.06 -21.92
C ASP A 309 -14.32 -17.19 -23.39
N SER A 310 -14.90 -18.17 -24.06
CA SER A 310 -14.77 -18.50 -25.47
C SER A 310 -16.13 -18.66 -26.13
N SER A 311 -17.16 -18.00 -25.57
CA SER A 311 -18.50 -17.88 -26.15
C SER A 311 -18.47 -17.16 -27.50
N ALA A 312 -19.58 -17.25 -28.25
CA ALA A 312 -19.67 -16.60 -29.56
C ALA A 312 -19.60 -15.06 -29.49
N SER A 313 -19.93 -14.42 -28.35
CA SER A 313 -19.82 -12.97 -28.17
C SER A 313 -18.38 -12.46 -28.16
N MET A 314 -17.43 -13.33 -27.82
CA MET A 314 -16.00 -13.02 -27.78
C MET A 314 -15.35 -12.89 -29.18
N VAL A 315 -16.10 -13.10 -30.27
CA VAL A 315 -15.58 -13.00 -31.65
C VAL A 315 -14.89 -11.65 -31.91
N GLY A 316 -13.76 -11.70 -32.64
CA GLY A 316 -13.06 -10.52 -33.10
C GLY A 316 -12.05 -10.00 -32.08
N THR A 317 -12.13 -8.70 -31.77
CA THR A 317 -11.10 -7.98 -31.01
C THR A 317 -11.01 -8.44 -29.56
N LYS A 318 -12.14 -8.72 -28.90
CA LYS A 318 -12.21 -9.16 -27.49
C LYS A 318 -11.37 -10.40 -27.23
N LEU A 319 -11.60 -11.49 -27.97
CA LEU A 319 -10.83 -12.73 -27.82
C LEU A 319 -9.37 -12.54 -28.20
N ARG A 320 -9.07 -11.81 -29.30
CA ARG A 320 -7.68 -11.56 -29.72
C ARG A 320 -6.89 -10.88 -28.60
N GLN A 321 -7.42 -9.82 -28.02
CA GLN A 321 -6.78 -9.09 -26.91
C GLN A 321 -6.69 -9.93 -25.64
N THR A 322 -7.69 -10.76 -25.35
CA THR A 322 -7.61 -11.69 -24.22
C THR A 322 -6.46 -12.70 -24.39
N LYS A 323 -6.26 -13.22 -25.61
CA LYS A 323 -5.12 -14.10 -25.92
C LYS A 323 -3.79 -13.37 -25.77
N GLU A 324 -3.67 -12.15 -26.30
CA GLU A 324 -2.46 -11.33 -26.21
C GLU A 324 -2.09 -10.99 -24.76
N ALA A 325 -3.04 -10.50 -23.97
CA ALA A 325 -2.81 -10.23 -22.55
C ALA A 325 -2.38 -11.48 -21.78
N LEU A 326 -3.01 -12.63 -22.05
CA LEU A 326 -2.63 -13.88 -21.40
C LEU A 326 -1.23 -14.35 -21.83
N PHE A 327 -0.80 -14.07 -23.06
CA PHE A 327 0.58 -14.38 -23.48
C PHE A 327 1.63 -13.59 -22.71
N THR A 328 1.34 -12.34 -22.36
CA THR A 328 2.18 -11.50 -21.50
C THR A 328 2.17 -12.04 -20.06
N ILE A 329 0.98 -12.27 -19.49
CA ILE A 329 0.82 -12.81 -18.14
C ILE A 329 1.59 -14.13 -17.95
N LEU A 330 1.51 -15.04 -18.93
CA LEU A 330 2.23 -16.32 -18.90
C LEU A 330 3.76 -16.16 -18.90
N GLN A 331 4.29 -15.05 -19.40
CA GLN A 331 5.74 -14.76 -19.35
C GLN A 331 6.18 -14.24 -17.98
N ASP A 332 5.27 -13.57 -17.25
CA ASP A 332 5.53 -13.00 -15.93
C ASP A 332 5.32 -13.99 -14.78
N LEU A 333 4.84 -15.20 -15.07
CA LEU A 333 4.77 -16.28 -14.08
C LEU A 333 6.18 -16.75 -13.68
N ARG A 334 6.39 -16.97 -12.39
CA ARG A 334 7.68 -17.44 -11.86
C ARG A 334 7.79 -18.96 -11.96
N PRO A 335 9.01 -19.52 -12.02
CA PRO A 335 9.23 -20.96 -12.10
C PRO A 335 8.58 -21.79 -10.96
N GLU A 336 8.44 -21.19 -9.77
CA GLU A 336 7.81 -21.80 -8.58
C GLU A 336 6.28 -21.83 -8.66
N ASP A 337 5.68 -21.03 -9.56
CA ASP A 337 4.24 -20.94 -9.72
C ASP A 337 3.71 -22.18 -10.48
N HIS A 338 2.44 -22.50 -10.22
CA HIS A 338 1.71 -23.55 -10.92
C HIS A 338 0.47 -22.96 -11.59
N PHE A 339 0.14 -23.44 -12.79
CA PHE A 339 -1.01 -22.89 -13.51
C PHE A 339 -1.79 -23.90 -14.33
N ASN A 340 -3.02 -23.53 -14.69
CA ASN A 340 -3.83 -24.20 -15.69
C ASN A 340 -4.78 -23.20 -16.38
N ILE A 341 -5.31 -23.58 -17.54
CA ILE A 341 -6.17 -22.74 -18.37
C ILE A 341 -7.44 -23.51 -18.72
N ILE A 342 -8.58 -22.90 -18.43
CA ILE A 342 -9.92 -23.38 -18.76
C ILE A 342 -10.51 -22.42 -19.79
N GLY A 343 -10.88 -22.94 -20.95
CA GLY A 343 -11.72 -22.24 -21.91
C GLY A 343 -13.17 -22.70 -21.74
N PHE A 344 -14.11 -21.79 -21.56
CA PHE A 344 -15.52 -22.13 -21.40
C PHE A 344 -16.44 -21.45 -22.41
N SER A 345 -17.54 -22.10 -22.72
CA SER A 345 -18.64 -21.62 -23.55
C SER A 345 -19.91 -22.37 -23.12
N ASN A 346 -20.65 -23.02 -24.02
CA ASN A 346 -21.59 -24.08 -23.67
C ASN A 346 -20.87 -25.39 -23.27
N ARG A 347 -19.58 -25.52 -23.59
CA ARG A 347 -18.70 -26.62 -23.17
C ARG A 347 -17.52 -26.08 -22.38
N ILE A 348 -16.98 -26.90 -21.48
CA ILE A 348 -15.79 -26.59 -20.70
C ILE A 348 -14.63 -27.42 -21.24
N LYS A 349 -13.55 -26.73 -21.60
CA LYS A 349 -12.30 -27.34 -22.08
C LYS A 349 -11.19 -26.97 -21.11
N VAL A 350 -10.62 -27.97 -20.45
CA VAL A 350 -9.46 -27.84 -19.57
C VAL A 350 -8.22 -28.22 -20.36
N TRP A 351 -7.17 -27.40 -20.32
CA TRP A 351 -5.94 -27.67 -21.06
C TRP A 351 -5.20 -28.91 -20.54
N GLN A 352 -4.89 -28.93 -19.24
CA GLN A 352 -4.28 -30.07 -18.56
C GLN A 352 -5.32 -30.68 -17.62
N GLN A 353 -5.84 -31.86 -17.97
CA GLN A 353 -6.88 -32.48 -17.14
C GLN A 353 -6.34 -32.87 -15.76
N ASP A 354 -7.16 -32.64 -14.74
CA ASP A 354 -6.99 -33.07 -13.34
C ASP A 354 -5.67 -32.68 -12.65
N ARG A 355 -4.91 -31.70 -13.17
CA ARG A 355 -3.67 -31.23 -12.55
C ARG A 355 -3.36 -29.76 -12.83
N LEU A 356 -2.61 -29.11 -11.94
CA LEU A 356 -1.86 -27.90 -12.30
C LEU A 356 -0.45 -28.29 -12.75
N VAL A 357 0.13 -27.49 -13.64
CA VAL A 357 1.48 -27.73 -14.16
C VAL A 357 2.44 -26.64 -13.70
N PRO A 358 3.72 -26.97 -13.43
CA PRO A 358 4.72 -25.97 -13.08
C PRO A 358 5.05 -25.08 -14.28
N VAL A 359 5.55 -23.88 -14.01
CA VAL A 359 5.99 -22.94 -15.04
C VAL A 359 7.35 -23.39 -15.61
N THR A 360 7.29 -24.03 -16.77
CA THR A 360 8.48 -24.42 -17.56
C THR A 360 8.39 -23.86 -18.96
N PRO A 361 9.53 -23.62 -19.67
CA PRO A 361 9.50 -23.12 -21.04
C PRO A 361 8.65 -23.98 -21.99
N ASN A 362 8.63 -25.30 -21.79
CA ASN A 362 7.79 -26.23 -22.56
C ASN A 362 6.31 -26.05 -22.25
N ASN A 363 5.93 -26.00 -20.95
CA ASN A 363 4.54 -25.80 -20.55
C ASN A 363 4.01 -24.44 -21.01
N ILE A 364 4.81 -23.38 -20.91
CA ILE A 364 4.43 -22.04 -21.40
C ILE A 364 4.21 -22.06 -22.92
N ARG A 365 5.12 -22.67 -23.69
CA ARG A 365 4.95 -22.82 -25.15
C ARG A 365 3.67 -23.57 -25.50
N ASP A 366 3.39 -24.68 -24.81
CA ASP A 366 2.25 -25.54 -25.13
C ASP A 366 0.92 -24.92 -24.63
N ALA A 367 0.94 -24.17 -23.53
CA ALA A 367 -0.16 -23.31 -23.10
C ALA A 367 -0.47 -22.22 -24.14
N LYS A 368 0.56 -21.54 -24.68
CA LYS A 368 0.38 -20.54 -25.74
C LYS A 368 -0.26 -21.13 -27.00
N LYS A 369 0.12 -22.35 -27.39
CA LYS A 369 -0.54 -23.08 -28.49
C LYS A 369 -2.01 -23.37 -28.19
N TYR A 370 -2.32 -23.83 -26.98
CA TYR A 370 -3.70 -24.08 -26.55
C TYR A 370 -4.57 -22.83 -26.63
N ILE A 371 -4.09 -21.72 -26.07
CA ILE A 371 -4.76 -20.41 -26.12
C ILE A 371 -4.93 -19.93 -27.58
N HIS A 372 -3.89 -20.05 -28.41
CA HIS A 372 -3.95 -19.65 -29.81
C HIS A 372 -5.08 -20.37 -30.56
N ASN A 373 -5.28 -21.66 -30.28
CA ASN A 373 -6.30 -22.51 -30.92
C ASN A 373 -7.71 -22.34 -30.33
N MET A 374 -7.90 -21.56 -29.26
CA MET A 374 -9.24 -21.27 -28.75
C MET A 374 -10.06 -20.54 -29.81
N SER A 375 -11.27 -21.03 -30.07
CA SER A 375 -12.19 -20.44 -31.04
C SER A 375 -13.51 -20.09 -30.36
N PRO A 376 -14.09 -18.91 -30.65
CA PRO A 376 -15.31 -18.47 -30.01
C PRO A 376 -16.51 -19.25 -30.55
N THR A 377 -17.28 -19.91 -29.68
CA THR A 377 -18.41 -20.76 -30.06
C THR A 377 -19.45 -20.84 -28.96
N GLY A 378 -20.72 -21.10 -29.30
CA GLY A 378 -21.76 -21.45 -28.32
C GLY A 378 -22.16 -20.31 -27.35
N GLY A 379 -22.79 -20.69 -26.25
CA GLY A 379 -23.22 -19.79 -25.17
C GLY A 379 -22.21 -19.67 -24.03
N THR A 380 -22.68 -19.30 -22.84
CA THR A 380 -21.84 -18.90 -21.69
C THR A 380 -22.27 -19.65 -20.43
N ASN A 381 -21.53 -20.70 -20.04
CA ASN A 381 -21.79 -21.50 -18.84
C ASN A 381 -20.81 -21.14 -17.70
N ILE A 382 -21.09 -20.02 -17.02
CA ILE A 382 -20.26 -19.47 -15.93
C ILE A 382 -20.18 -20.44 -14.75
N ASN A 383 -21.32 -20.98 -14.32
CA ASN A 383 -21.41 -21.81 -13.13
C ASN A 383 -20.50 -23.04 -13.20
N SER A 384 -20.62 -23.83 -14.27
CA SER A 384 -19.83 -25.05 -14.41
C SER A 384 -18.34 -24.73 -14.60
N ALA A 385 -18.00 -23.61 -15.24
CA ALA A 385 -16.61 -23.19 -15.45
C ALA A 385 -15.91 -22.86 -14.11
N LEU A 386 -16.58 -22.09 -13.25
CA LEU A 386 -16.07 -21.75 -11.91
C LEU A 386 -15.97 -22.99 -11.02
N GLN A 387 -16.97 -23.87 -11.02
CA GLN A 387 -16.91 -25.13 -10.27
C GLN A 387 -15.75 -26.00 -10.73
N THR A 388 -15.48 -26.06 -12.04
CA THR A 388 -14.35 -26.84 -12.58
C THR A 388 -13.01 -26.24 -12.16
N GLY A 389 -12.86 -24.92 -12.23
CA GLY A 389 -11.64 -24.23 -11.75
C GLY A 389 -11.41 -24.43 -10.25
N ALA A 390 -12.46 -24.30 -9.45
CA ALA A 390 -12.42 -24.53 -8.01
C ALA A 390 -12.10 -25.99 -7.67
N LYS A 391 -12.64 -26.96 -8.42
CA LYS A 391 -12.30 -28.38 -8.25
C LYS A 391 -10.81 -28.64 -8.50
N LEU A 392 -10.24 -28.12 -9.59
CA LEU A 392 -8.81 -28.30 -9.89
C LEU A 392 -7.90 -27.77 -8.77
N LEU A 393 -8.19 -26.59 -8.22
CA LEU A 393 -7.43 -26.04 -7.11
C LEU A 393 -7.62 -26.85 -5.83
N ASN A 394 -8.86 -27.23 -5.49
CA ASN A 394 -9.12 -28.05 -4.31
C ASN A 394 -8.41 -29.41 -4.36
N ASP A 395 -8.46 -30.09 -5.51
CA ASP A 395 -7.84 -31.41 -5.72
C ASP A 395 -6.30 -31.30 -5.57
N TYR A 396 -5.71 -30.23 -6.11
CA TYR A 396 -4.27 -29.96 -5.99
C TYR A 396 -3.85 -29.67 -4.54
N THR A 397 -4.61 -28.81 -3.85
CA THR A 397 -4.34 -28.50 -2.43
C THR A 397 -4.49 -29.72 -1.53
N ALA A 398 -5.40 -30.65 -1.87
CA ALA A 398 -5.58 -31.89 -1.10
C ALA A 398 -4.43 -32.90 -1.30
N GLN A 399 -3.76 -32.89 -2.46
CA GLN A 399 -2.69 -33.85 -2.80
C GLN A 399 -1.31 -33.40 -2.30
N ASN A 400 -1.00 -32.11 -2.30
CA ASN A 400 0.32 -31.58 -2.00
C ASN A 400 0.48 -31.12 -0.54
N ASN A 401 0.43 -32.06 0.42
CA ASN A 401 0.73 -31.88 1.86
C ASN A 401 1.32 -30.49 2.21
N ILE A 402 0.50 -29.69 2.92
CA ILE A 402 0.63 -28.39 3.63
C ILE A 402 2.00 -27.66 3.77
N ASP A 403 3.14 -28.29 3.46
CA ASP A 403 4.50 -27.83 3.78
C ASP A 403 5.01 -26.64 2.94
N ALA A 404 4.29 -26.20 1.90
CA ALA A 404 4.55 -24.96 1.17
C ALA A 404 3.26 -24.14 1.06
N ARG A 405 3.08 -23.13 1.94
CA ARG A 405 1.92 -22.22 1.86
C ARG A 405 2.01 -21.40 0.57
N SER A 406 1.27 -21.84 -0.44
CA SER A 406 1.12 -21.19 -1.73
C SER A 406 -0.22 -20.47 -1.81
N VAL A 407 -0.24 -19.32 -2.50
CA VAL A 407 -1.48 -18.57 -2.70
C VAL A 407 -2.22 -19.16 -3.90
N SER A 408 -3.43 -19.64 -3.67
CA SER A 408 -4.27 -20.16 -4.75
C SER A 408 -5.25 -19.07 -5.21
N LEU A 409 -5.43 -18.94 -6.53
CA LEU A 409 -6.30 -17.91 -7.11
C LEU A 409 -6.92 -18.32 -8.45
N ILE A 410 -8.15 -17.87 -8.69
CA ILE A 410 -8.85 -18.00 -9.97
C ILE A 410 -8.94 -16.61 -10.60
N ILE A 411 -8.57 -16.51 -11.88
CA ILE A 411 -8.79 -15.32 -12.70
C ILE A 411 -9.87 -15.67 -13.72
N PHE A 412 -11.07 -15.15 -13.50
CA PHE A 412 -12.26 -15.39 -14.31
C PHE A 412 -12.53 -14.21 -15.25
N LEU A 413 -12.67 -14.48 -16.54
CA LEU A 413 -12.88 -13.45 -17.57
C LEU A 413 -14.09 -13.81 -18.44
N THR A 414 -15.02 -12.86 -18.60
CA THR A 414 -16.24 -13.00 -19.42
C THR A 414 -16.63 -11.69 -20.11
N ASP A 415 -17.29 -11.78 -21.26
CA ASP A 415 -17.89 -10.61 -21.94
C ASP A 415 -19.43 -10.62 -21.94
N GLY A 416 -20.03 -11.65 -21.33
CA GLY A 416 -21.47 -11.85 -21.37
C GLY A 416 -22.08 -12.35 -20.07
N ARG A 417 -23.41 -12.46 -20.08
CA ARG A 417 -24.24 -13.03 -19.02
C ARG A 417 -24.28 -14.57 -19.11
N PRO A 418 -24.58 -15.28 -18.02
CA PRO A 418 -24.78 -16.73 -18.09
C PRO A 418 -26.00 -17.05 -18.96
N THR A 419 -25.82 -17.91 -19.96
CA THR A 419 -26.87 -18.30 -20.94
C THR A 419 -27.08 -19.81 -21.05
N VAL A 420 -26.15 -20.61 -20.53
CA VAL A 420 -26.18 -22.07 -20.59
C VAL A 420 -25.87 -22.66 -19.21
N GLY A 421 -26.53 -23.75 -18.84
CA GLY A 421 -26.38 -24.35 -17.52
C GLY A 421 -27.22 -23.61 -16.47
N GLU A 422 -26.65 -23.33 -15.31
CA GLU A 422 -27.30 -22.50 -14.29
C GLU A 422 -27.15 -21.02 -14.66
N THR A 423 -28.28 -20.32 -14.77
CA THR A 423 -28.34 -18.91 -15.19
C THR A 423 -28.85 -17.98 -14.08
N GLN A 424 -29.34 -18.53 -12.95
CA GLN A 424 -29.82 -17.75 -11.82
C GLN A 424 -28.64 -17.23 -10.99
N SER A 425 -28.44 -15.92 -10.98
CA SER A 425 -27.31 -15.26 -10.30
C SER A 425 -27.14 -15.68 -8.84
N SER A 426 -28.22 -15.83 -8.06
CA SER A 426 -28.16 -16.25 -6.65
C SER A 426 -27.60 -17.66 -6.47
N LYS A 427 -27.98 -18.60 -7.33
CA LYS A 427 -27.46 -19.98 -7.29
C LYS A 427 -26.01 -20.05 -7.76
N ILE A 428 -25.64 -19.29 -8.79
CA ILE A 428 -24.24 -19.20 -9.24
C ILE A 428 -23.36 -18.71 -8.09
N LEU A 429 -23.78 -17.68 -7.37
CA LEU A 429 -23.06 -17.15 -6.21
C LEU A 429 -22.90 -18.21 -5.11
N SER A 430 -24.00 -18.86 -4.70
CA SER A 430 -23.96 -19.94 -3.69
C SER A 430 -23.03 -21.07 -4.12
N ASN A 431 -23.22 -21.61 -5.33
CA ASN A 431 -22.41 -22.70 -5.85
C ASN A 431 -20.92 -22.34 -5.91
N THR A 432 -20.61 -21.10 -6.28
CA THR A 432 -19.23 -20.60 -6.35
C THR A 432 -18.63 -20.53 -4.94
N LYS A 433 -19.35 -19.91 -4.00
CA LYS A 433 -18.94 -19.84 -2.60
C LYS A 433 -18.71 -21.22 -1.99
N ASP A 434 -19.62 -22.16 -2.24
CA ASP A 434 -19.55 -23.53 -1.73
C ASP A 434 -18.41 -24.35 -2.34
N ALA A 435 -18.01 -24.02 -3.58
CA ALA A 435 -16.88 -24.66 -4.25
C ALA A 435 -15.53 -24.10 -3.77
N ILE A 436 -15.45 -22.80 -3.46
CA ILE A 436 -14.22 -22.13 -3.02
C ILE A 436 -13.97 -22.32 -1.51
N ARG A 437 -15.02 -22.19 -0.69
CA ARG A 437 -14.98 -22.33 0.78
C ARG A 437 -13.89 -21.48 1.45
N ASP A 438 -13.74 -20.24 0.98
CA ASP A 438 -12.74 -19.27 1.46
C ASP A 438 -11.27 -19.73 1.37
N LYS A 439 -10.98 -20.78 0.60
CA LYS A 439 -9.62 -21.34 0.45
C LYS A 439 -8.73 -20.59 -0.54
N PHE A 440 -9.32 -19.84 -1.46
CA PHE A 440 -8.61 -19.12 -2.50
C PHE A 440 -9.40 -17.92 -3.02
N CYS A 441 -8.71 -16.96 -3.62
CA CYS A 441 -9.31 -15.73 -4.14
C CYS A 441 -9.88 -15.93 -5.55
N LEU A 442 -11.01 -15.29 -5.84
CA LEU A 442 -11.62 -15.25 -7.17
C LEU A 442 -11.68 -13.83 -7.72
N PHE A 443 -10.81 -13.54 -8.67
CA PHE A 443 -10.81 -12.27 -9.39
C PHE A 443 -11.67 -12.36 -10.64
N THR A 444 -12.59 -11.41 -10.80
CA THR A 444 -13.49 -11.34 -11.97
C THR A 444 -13.15 -10.16 -12.86
N ILE A 445 -13.03 -10.41 -14.17
CA ILE A 445 -12.78 -9.42 -15.21
C ILE A 445 -13.96 -9.44 -16.19
N GLY A 446 -14.72 -8.34 -16.24
CA GLY A 446 -15.81 -8.15 -17.22
C GLY A 446 -15.33 -7.36 -18.43
N ILE A 447 -15.59 -7.87 -19.65
CA ILE A 447 -15.27 -7.18 -20.91
C ILE A 447 -16.54 -6.62 -21.56
N GLY A 448 -16.58 -5.32 -21.80
CA GLY A 448 -17.67 -4.66 -22.52
C GLY A 448 -18.96 -4.48 -21.70
N ASN A 449 -20.01 -3.96 -22.32
CA ASN A 449 -21.22 -3.53 -21.59
C ASN A 449 -22.29 -4.62 -21.42
N ASP A 450 -22.12 -5.77 -22.06
CA ASP A 450 -23.11 -6.87 -22.04
C ASP A 450 -22.98 -7.79 -20.80
N VAL A 451 -21.98 -7.55 -19.96
CA VAL A 451 -21.69 -8.31 -18.73
C VAL A 451 -22.67 -7.97 -17.60
N ASP A 452 -23.02 -8.97 -16.77
CA ASP A 452 -23.69 -8.73 -15.50
C ASP A 452 -22.69 -8.33 -14.42
N TYR A 453 -22.36 -7.03 -14.37
CA TYR A 453 -21.39 -6.49 -13.41
C TYR A 453 -21.80 -6.70 -11.95
N LYS A 454 -23.10 -6.71 -11.64
CA LYS A 454 -23.58 -6.94 -10.27
C LYS A 454 -23.29 -8.37 -9.82
N LEU A 455 -23.46 -9.34 -10.72
CA LEU A 455 -23.08 -10.73 -10.46
C LEU A 455 -21.56 -10.85 -10.23
N LEU A 456 -20.73 -10.25 -11.09
CA LEU A 456 -19.27 -10.34 -10.97
C LEU A 456 -18.74 -9.63 -9.70
N GLU A 457 -19.22 -8.42 -9.42
CA GLU A 457 -18.89 -7.66 -8.21
C GLU A 457 -19.16 -8.45 -6.95
N ARG A 458 -20.37 -9.01 -6.87
CA ARG A 458 -20.78 -9.80 -5.71
C ARG A 458 -19.98 -11.09 -5.58
N MET A 459 -19.68 -11.74 -6.70
CA MET A 459 -18.88 -12.97 -6.73
C MET A 459 -17.44 -12.74 -6.24
N ALA A 460 -16.80 -11.66 -6.66
CA ALA A 460 -15.45 -11.28 -6.19
C ALA A 460 -15.45 -10.87 -4.71
N LEU A 461 -16.49 -10.14 -4.28
CA LEU A 461 -16.67 -9.70 -2.89
C LEU A 461 -16.90 -10.88 -1.92
N GLU A 462 -17.66 -11.89 -2.32
CA GLU A 462 -17.95 -13.07 -1.51
C GLU A 462 -16.78 -14.07 -1.43
N ASN A 463 -15.81 -13.99 -2.34
CA ASN A 463 -14.67 -14.91 -2.45
C ASN A 463 -13.33 -14.17 -2.39
N SER A 464 -13.23 -13.23 -1.44
CA SER A 464 -11.95 -12.70 -0.93
C SER A 464 -11.08 -11.86 -1.89
N SER A 465 -11.61 -11.40 -3.03
CA SER A 465 -10.86 -10.54 -3.97
C SER A 465 -11.14 -9.04 -3.83
N GLY A 466 -12.20 -8.67 -3.08
CA GLY A 466 -12.47 -7.28 -2.67
C GLY A 466 -12.97 -6.33 -3.75
N ILE A 467 -12.56 -6.46 -5.03
CA ILE A 467 -12.94 -5.54 -6.12
C ILE A 467 -13.05 -6.26 -7.48
N PRO A 468 -14.18 -6.17 -8.21
CA PRO A 468 -14.28 -6.61 -9.61
C PRO A 468 -13.57 -5.63 -10.56
N TRP A 469 -13.01 -6.15 -11.66
CA TRP A 469 -12.38 -5.31 -12.68
C TRP A 469 -13.24 -5.22 -13.93
N GLN A 470 -13.45 -3.99 -14.38
CA GLN A 470 -14.20 -3.67 -15.60
C GLN A 470 -13.23 -3.21 -16.69
N VAL A 471 -13.27 -3.90 -17.83
CA VAL A 471 -12.53 -3.56 -19.04
C VAL A 471 -13.55 -3.17 -20.11
N LYS A 472 -13.63 -1.88 -20.47
CA LYS A 472 -14.63 -1.41 -21.45
C LYS A 472 -14.23 -1.75 -22.88
N ASP A 473 -15.21 -2.08 -23.72
CA ASP A 473 -15.00 -2.26 -25.15
C ASP A 473 -15.11 -0.89 -25.84
N LEU A 474 -13.98 -0.32 -26.26
CA LEU A 474 -13.91 1.02 -26.87
C LEU A 474 -14.69 1.13 -28.20
N LEU A 475 -15.11 0.00 -28.79
CA LEU A 475 -15.86 -0.04 -30.05
C LEU A 475 -17.31 0.43 -29.92
N THR A 476 -17.98 0.25 -28.77
CA THR A 476 -19.40 0.61 -28.63
C THR A 476 -19.64 2.11 -28.51
N ASP A 477 -18.76 2.84 -27.82
CA ASP A 477 -18.92 4.28 -27.61
C ASP A 477 -18.61 5.07 -28.90
N TRP A 478 -17.65 4.58 -29.70
CA TRP A 478 -17.31 5.20 -30.99
C TRP A 478 -18.36 4.94 -32.08
N ALA A 479 -19.03 3.78 -32.05
CA ALA A 479 -20.15 3.49 -32.94
C ALA A 479 -21.36 4.42 -32.69
N ALA A 480 -21.60 4.78 -31.42
CA ALA A 480 -22.64 5.74 -31.03
C ALA A 480 -22.31 7.18 -31.50
N GLU A 481 -21.05 7.62 -31.35
CA GLU A 481 -20.59 8.95 -31.83
C GLU A 481 -20.53 9.05 -33.36
N THR A 482 -20.19 7.95 -34.06
CA THR A 482 -20.23 7.92 -35.54
C THR A 482 -21.64 7.90 -36.13
N GLN A 483 -22.63 7.48 -35.35
CA GLN A 483 -24.04 7.57 -35.76
C GLN A 483 -24.57 9.01 -35.63
N HIS A 484 -24.06 9.79 -34.66
CA HIS A 484 -24.31 11.23 -34.55
C HIS A 484 -23.64 12.02 -35.69
N SER A 485 -22.41 11.67 -36.08
CA SER A 485 -21.74 12.31 -37.23
C SER A 485 -22.36 11.92 -38.58
N LYS A 486 -22.95 10.73 -38.72
CA LYS A 486 -23.76 10.37 -39.91
C LYS A 486 -25.02 11.23 -40.07
N TYR A 487 -25.61 11.73 -38.98
CA TYR A 487 -26.76 12.64 -39.03
C TYR A 487 -26.35 14.04 -39.52
N LEU A 488 -25.19 14.54 -39.09
CA LEU A 488 -24.59 15.77 -39.59
C LEU A 488 -24.12 15.67 -41.06
N PHE A 489 -23.60 14.52 -41.48
CA PHE A 489 -23.19 14.28 -42.87
C PHE A 489 -24.36 14.08 -43.85
N LYS A 490 -25.55 13.72 -43.37
CA LYS A 490 -26.76 13.57 -44.22
C LYS A 490 -27.30 14.93 -44.69
N HIS A 491 -26.94 16.02 -44.02
CA HIS A 491 -27.30 17.38 -44.44
C HIS A 491 -26.27 18.07 -45.35
N LEU A 492 -25.09 17.49 -45.56
CA LEU A 492 -24.05 18.01 -46.46
C LEU A 492 -24.12 17.40 -47.88
N HIS A 493 -25.32 17.05 -48.36
CA HIS A 493 -25.48 16.18 -49.53
C HIS A 493 -25.55 16.88 -50.90
N LEU A 494 -24.89 18.04 -51.08
CA LEU A 494 -25.02 18.81 -52.32
C LEU A 494 -23.71 19.30 -52.97
N ILE A 495 -22.53 18.92 -52.48
CA ILE A 495 -21.26 19.39 -53.08
C ILE A 495 -20.30 18.23 -53.39
N ASN A 496 -20.10 18.01 -54.69
CA ASN A 496 -19.05 17.22 -55.38
C ASN A 496 -18.96 15.70 -55.12
N SER A 497 -19.56 14.93 -56.02
CA SER A 497 -19.64 13.46 -56.00
C SER A 497 -18.49 12.70 -56.68
N LEU A 498 -17.55 13.34 -57.38
CA LEU A 498 -16.52 12.61 -58.16
C LEU A 498 -15.12 12.51 -57.51
N LEU A 499 -14.70 13.46 -56.65
CA LEU A 499 -13.37 13.41 -56.02
C LEU A 499 -13.31 12.50 -54.78
N PHE A 500 -14.47 12.21 -54.17
CA PHE A 500 -14.58 11.46 -52.90
C PHE A 500 -14.33 9.95 -53.04
N ILE A 501 -14.56 9.36 -54.21
CA ILE A 501 -14.59 7.89 -54.34
C ILE A 501 -13.17 7.28 -54.31
N LYS A 502 -12.14 7.94 -54.87
CA LYS A 502 -10.76 7.41 -54.87
C LYS A 502 -9.95 7.69 -53.59
N LEU A 503 -10.22 8.81 -52.88
CA LEU A 503 -9.54 9.14 -51.63
C LEU A 503 -10.22 8.49 -50.40
N SER A 504 -11.54 8.26 -50.44
CA SER A 504 -12.25 7.73 -49.27
C SER A 504 -11.90 6.28 -48.95
N ASP A 505 -11.59 5.44 -49.94
CA ASP A 505 -11.31 4.02 -49.69
C ASP A 505 -9.88 3.81 -49.16
N GLY A 506 -8.90 4.55 -49.68
CA GLY A 506 -7.52 4.55 -49.16
C GLY A 506 -7.42 5.16 -47.75
N ALA A 507 -8.11 6.28 -47.49
CA ALA A 507 -8.14 6.91 -46.18
C ALA A 507 -8.92 6.09 -45.15
N LYS A 508 -10.03 5.42 -45.53
CA LYS A 508 -10.75 4.49 -44.65
C LYS A 508 -9.89 3.26 -44.32
N PHE A 509 -9.12 2.74 -45.26
CA PHE A 509 -8.28 1.57 -45.03
C PHE A 509 -7.09 1.88 -44.09
N ILE A 510 -6.39 3.00 -44.32
CA ILE A 510 -5.28 3.45 -43.48
C ILE A 510 -5.79 3.84 -42.08
N ARG A 511 -6.91 4.56 -41.98
CA ARG A 511 -7.53 4.93 -40.71
C ARG A 511 -8.01 3.71 -39.92
N LYS A 512 -8.61 2.72 -40.59
CA LYS A 512 -9.03 1.46 -39.96
C LYS A 512 -7.83 0.65 -39.47
N LYS A 513 -6.73 0.61 -40.22
CA LYS A 513 -5.50 -0.10 -39.81
C LYS A 513 -4.79 0.59 -38.65
N TYR A 514 -4.71 1.92 -38.66
CA TYR A 514 -4.07 2.73 -37.61
C TYR A 514 -4.89 2.74 -36.30
N ASN A 515 -6.22 2.83 -36.41
CA ASN A 515 -7.12 2.75 -35.26
C ASN A 515 -7.10 1.35 -34.62
N ASN A 516 -7.14 0.28 -35.44
CA ASN A 516 -7.02 -1.09 -34.93
C ASN A 516 -5.69 -1.34 -34.18
N LEU A 517 -4.62 -0.60 -34.49
CA LEU A 517 -3.31 -0.70 -33.82
C LEU A 517 -3.28 0.06 -32.48
N LEU A 518 -3.88 1.25 -32.41
CA LEU A 518 -4.05 2.01 -31.16
C LEU A 518 -4.99 1.29 -30.18
N GLU A 519 -6.07 0.70 -30.69
CA GLU A 519 -7.09 -0.03 -29.92
C GLU A 519 -6.59 -1.37 -29.37
N ALA A 520 -5.71 -2.06 -30.11
CA ALA A 520 -5.11 -3.31 -29.66
C ALA A 520 -4.24 -3.11 -28.40
N ASN A 521 -3.51 -1.99 -28.31
CA ASN A 521 -2.59 -1.74 -27.21
C ASN A 521 -3.29 -1.37 -25.89
N SER A 522 -4.34 -0.53 -25.91
CA SER A 522 -4.95 0.00 -24.67
C SER A 522 -5.65 -1.07 -23.81
N LEU A 523 -6.30 -2.06 -24.42
CA LEU A 523 -7.01 -3.12 -23.67
C LEU A 523 -6.09 -4.26 -23.22
N VAL A 524 -4.98 -4.48 -23.93
CA VAL A 524 -3.89 -5.37 -23.48
C VAL A 524 -3.17 -4.74 -22.29
N GLU A 525 -2.92 -3.43 -22.33
CA GLU A 525 -2.37 -2.67 -21.21
C GLU A 525 -3.27 -2.78 -19.97
N GLU A 526 -4.58 -2.49 -20.05
CA GLU A 526 -5.48 -2.58 -18.88
C GLU A 526 -5.55 -3.99 -18.27
N LYS A 527 -5.56 -5.04 -19.09
CA LYS A 527 -5.53 -6.43 -18.61
C LYS A 527 -4.20 -6.79 -17.94
N SER A 528 -3.09 -6.29 -18.48
CA SER A 528 -1.76 -6.46 -17.89
C SER A 528 -1.63 -5.72 -16.55
N ILE A 529 -2.14 -4.48 -16.51
CA ILE A 529 -2.15 -3.59 -15.35
C ILE A 529 -2.89 -4.22 -14.15
N PHE A 530 -4.01 -4.90 -14.41
CA PHE A 530 -4.70 -5.68 -13.35
C PHE A 530 -3.82 -6.80 -12.80
N TYR A 531 -3.26 -7.65 -13.68
CA TYR A 531 -2.44 -8.78 -13.22
C TYR A 531 -1.19 -8.29 -12.47
N ASP A 532 -0.62 -7.16 -12.88
CA ASP A 532 0.50 -6.52 -12.18
C ASP A 532 0.21 -6.15 -10.72
N GLU A 533 -1.06 -5.93 -10.36
CA GLU A 533 -1.48 -5.67 -8.97
C GLU A 533 -1.49 -6.95 -8.11
N ILE A 534 -1.74 -8.11 -8.72
CA ILE A 534 -1.92 -9.38 -8.00
C ILE A 534 -0.83 -10.43 -8.31
N LYS A 535 0.15 -10.11 -9.15
CA LYS A 535 1.16 -11.07 -9.62
C LYS A 535 2.12 -11.55 -8.52
N THR A 536 2.35 -10.73 -7.49
CA THR A 536 3.36 -10.98 -6.46
C THR A 536 2.71 -10.97 -5.07
N PRO A 537 2.08 -12.07 -4.63
CA PRO A 537 1.64 -12.20 -3.24
C PRO A 537 2.87 -12.29 -2.31
N LEU A 538 2.80 -11.62 -1.15
CA LEU A 538 3.87 -11.56 -0.15
C LEU A 538 3.46 -12.17 1.19
N LEU A 539 2.19 -12.07 1.58
CA LEU A 539 1.64 -12.68 2.79
C LEU A 539 0.30 -13.32 2.51
N SER A 540 -0.04 -14.36 3.26
CA SER A 540 -1.37 -14.94 3.36
C SER A 540 -1.88 -14.94 4.81
N ASP A 541 -3.18 -15.10 4.99
CA ASP A 541 -3.84 -15.27 6.29
C ASP A 541 -3.52 -14.14 7.28
N ILE A 542 -3.57 -12.89 6.81
CA ILE A 542 -3.25 -11.71 7.61
C ILE A 542 -4.44 -11.41 8.53
N ARG A 543 -4.22 -11.44 9.85
CA ARG A 543 -5.17 -10.96 10.86
C ARG A 543 -4.53 -9.86 11.68
N ILE A 544 -5.29 -8.80 11.91
CA ILE A 544 -4.86 -7.65 12.69
C ILE A 544 -5.84 -7.51 13.84
N ASP A 545 -5.39 -7.90 15.02
CA ASP A 545 -6.22 -7.98 16.21
C ASP A 545 -6.02 -6.74 17.09
N TYR A 546 -7.15 -6.21 17.55
CA TYR A 546 -7.24 -5.10 18.48
C TYR A 546 -8.03 -5.58 19.71
N PRO A 547 -7.55 -5.36 20.94
CA PRO A 547 -8.25 -5.82 22.14
C PRO A 547 -9.66 -5.23 22.24
N GLU A 548 -10.66 -6.11 22.46
CA GLU A 548 -12.07 -5.71 22.58
C GLU A 548 -12.32 -4.75 23.74
N ASP A 549 -11.47 -4.76 24.77
CA ASP A 549 -11.56 -3.84 25.91
C ASP A 549 -11.21 -2.38 25.53
N ASN A 550 -10.52 -2.16 24.41
CA ASN A 550 -10.04 -0.85 23.96
C ASN A 550 -10.77 -0.32 22.72
N VAL A 551 -11.33 -1.18 21.87
CA VAL A 551 -11.88 -0.81 20.55
C VAL A 551 -13.37 -1.15 20.45
N GLU A 552 -14.18 -0.11 20.20
CA GLU A 552 -15.65 -0.22 20.10
C GLU A 552 -16.06 -0.77 18.73
N GLN A 553 -15.42 -0.25 17.68
CA GLN A 553 -15.71 -0.56 16.30
C GLN A 553 -14.42 -0.59 15.50
N VAL A 554 -14.27 -1.58 14.63
CA VAL A 554 -13.16 -1.70 13.70
C VAL A 554 -13.68 -2.17 12.35
N THR A 555 -13.09 -1.67 11.27
CA THR A 555 -13.36 -2.15 9.91
C THR A 555 -12.75 -3.55 9.70
N GLN A 556 -12.96 -4.14 8.53
CA GLN A 556 -12.34 -5.42 8.14
C GLN A 556 -10.87 -5.52 8.59
N ASN A 557 -10.56 -6.57 9.36
CA ASN A 557 -9.25 -6.79 9.96
C ASN A 557 -8.65 -8.18 9.63
N PHE A 558 -9.33 -8.95 8.77
CA PHE A 558 -8.81 -10.18 8.17
C PHE A 558 -8.65 -10.00 6.65
N PHE A 559 -7.46 -10.31 6.16
CA PHE A 559 -7.09 -10.20 4.75
C PHE A 559 -6.44 -11.51 4.29
N PRO A 560 -7.05 -12.24 3.34
CA PRO A 560 -6.52 -13.53 2.90
C PRO A 560 -5.16 -13.44 2.22
N ASN A 561 -4.89 -12.33 1.52
CA ASN A 561 -3.65 -12.11 0.80
C ASN A 561 -3.24 -10.64 0.86
N TYR A 562 -1.93 -10.41 0.88
CA TYR A 562 -1.32 -9.10 0.65
C TYR A 562 -0.37 -9.18 -0.55
N PHE A 563 -0.54 -8.26 -1.51
CA PHE A 563 0.23 -8.24 -2.75
C PHE A 563 1.25 -7.10 -2.73
N ASN A 564 2.41 -7.33 -3.35
CA ASN A 564 3.45 -6.32 -3.44
C ASN A 564 2.94 -5.05 -4.14
N GLY A 565 3.19 -3.89 -3.55
CA GLY A 565 2.74 -2.61 -4.08
C GLY A 565 1.32 -2.20 -3.68
N SER A 566 0.60 -3.04 -2.93
CA SER A 566 -0.67 -2.69 -2.28
C SER A 566 -0.46 -2.13 -0.87
N GLU A 567 -1.55 -1.80 -0.18
CA GLU A 567 -1.60 -1.42 1.24
C GLU A 567 -2.92 -1.90 1.83
N ILE A 568 -2.88 -2.38 3.08
CA ILE A 568 -4.05 -2.69 3.88
C ILE A 568 -4.34 -1.49 4.79
N ILE A 569 -5.59 -1.03 4.82
CA ILE A 569 -6.02 0.09 5.65
C ILE A 569 -7.15 -0.36 6.55
N ILE A 570 -6.97 -0.22 7.86
CA ILE A 570 -7.98 -0.50 8.89
C ILE A 570 -8.27 0.79 9.62
N ALA A 571 -9.52 1.05 9.94
CA ALA A 571 -9.89 2.14 10.81
C ALA A 571 -10.76 1.65 11.96
N GLY A 572 -10.69 2.34 13.10
CA GLY A 572 -11.52 2.02 14.24
C GLY A 572 -11.78 3.18 15.18
N LYS A 573 -12.65 2.91 16.14
CA LYS A 573 -13.10 3.82 17.18
C LYS A 573 -12.82 3.21 18.54
N LEU A 574 -12.17 3.95 19.42
CA LEU A 574 -11.80 3.51 20.76
C LEU A 574 -12.98 3.61 21.73
N ILE A 575 -13.07 2.69 22.69
CA ILE A 575 -14.11 2.67 23.74
C ILE A 575 -13.85 3.79 24.76
N ASN A 576 -12.60 3.90 25.23
CA ASN A 576 -12.23 4.79 26.31
C ASN A 576 -10.92 5.53 25.99
N ARG A 577 -10.92 6.85 26.22
CA ARG A 577 -9.76 7.73 25.95
C ARG A 577 -8.73 7.72 27.09
N THR A 578 -8.89 6.85 28.08
CA THR A 578 -8.03 6.78 29.28
C THR A 578 -6.93 5.72 29.20
N SER A 579 -6.98 4.79 28.24
CA SER A 579 -5.90 3.82 28.06
C SER A 579 -4.62 4.55 27.64
N GLU A 580 -3.49 4.24 28.28
CA GLU A 580 -2.20 4.89 27.97
C GLU A 580 -1.67 4.47 26.59
N SER A 581 -2.06 3.28 26.12
CA SER A 581 -1.66 2.74 24.82
C SER A 581 -2.70 1.81 24.21
N LEU A 582 -2.64 1.65 22.88
CA LEU A 582 -3.37 0.68 22.08
C LEU A 582 -2.42 -0.46 21.71
N HIS A 583 -2.68 -1.65 22.25
CA HIS A 583 -1.99 -2.88 21.86
C HIS A 583 -2.50 -3.37 20.51
N VAL A 584 -1.60 -3.74 19.60
CA VAL A 584 -1.94 -4.27 18.27
C VAL A 584 -1.11 -5.51 17.97
N GLU A 585 -1.80 -6.56 17.51
CA GLU A 585 -1.21 -7.84 17.14
C GLU A 585 -1.48 -8.13 15.66
N VAL A 586 -0.44 -8.41 14.88
CA VAL A 586 -0.56 -8.81 13.47
C VAL A 586 -0.03 -10.22 13.32
N THR A 587 -0.89 -11.13 12.85
CA THR A 587 -0.51 -12.49 12.47
C THR A 587 -0.58 -12.63 10.96
N ALA A 588 0.43 -13.26 10.37
CA ALA A 588 0.48 -13.49 8.94
C ALA A 588 1.34 -14.72 8.62
N SER A 589 1.14 -15.29 7.44
CA SER A 589 1.95 -16.40 6.94
C SER A 589 2.75 -15.98 5.70
N ASN A 590 4.00 -16.43 5.63
CA ASN A 590 4.82 -16.36 4.43
C ASN A 590 5.48 -17.72 4.16
N SER A 591 4.99 -18.48 3.18
CA SER A 591 5.57 -19.74 2.71
C SER A 591 5.70 -20.75 3.85
N LYS A 592 6.90 -20.99 4.38
CA LYS A 592 7.14 -21.87 5.54
C LYS A 592 7.13 -21.13 6.89
N LYS A 593 6.98 -19.81 6.90
CA LYS A 593 7.07 -18.96 8.09
C LYS A 593 5.72 -18.50 8.58
N TYR A 594 5.58 -18.48 9.90
CA TYR A 594 4.51 -17.80 10.60
C TYR A 594 5.11 -16.56 11.27
N ILE A 595 4.48 -15.41 11.01
CA ILE A 595 4.93 -14.11 11.48
C ILE A 595 3.89 -13.60 12.48
N LEU A 596 4.37 -13.17 13.64
CA LEU A 596 3.59 -12.53 14.68
C LEU A 596 4.28 -11.23 15.08
N LEU A 597 3.65 -10.09 14.79
CA LEU A 597 4.14 -8.76 15.12
C LEU A 597 3.30 -8.19 16.26
N LYS A 598 3.96 -7.54 17.23
CA LYS A 598 3.27 -6.90 18.36
C LYS A 598 3.82 -5.51 18.59
N THR A 599 2.92 -4.56 18.88
CA THR A 599 3.32 -3.22 19.33
C THR A 599 2.29 -2.64 20.29
N ASP A 600 2.76 -1.74 21.14
CA ASP A 600 1.91 -0.81 21.90
C ASP A 600 2.10 0.59 21.32
N VAL A 601 1.00 1.25 20.95
CA VAL A 601 1.01 2.62 20.41
C VAL A 601 0.45 3.56 21.47
N ALA A 602 1.20 4.59 21.85
CA ALA A 602 0.72 5.58 22.79
C ALA A 602 -0.55 6.27 22.26
N ILE A 603 -1.57 6.38 23.10
CA ILE A 603 -2.78 7.13 22.77
C ILE A 603 -2.50 8.59 23.16
N ASP A 604 -2.15 9.43 22.19
CA ASP A 604 -1.88 10.84 22.45
C ASP A 604 -3.12 11.50 23.06
N LEU A 605 -2.98 11.96 24.31
CA LEU A 605 -3.96 12.83 24.96
C LEU A 605 -3.96 14.17 24.19
N PRO A 606 -5.13 14.74 23.86
CA PRO A 606 -5.20 15.90 22.96
C PRO A 606 -4.43 17.09 23.54
N SER A 607 -3.28 17.41 22.95
CA SER A 607 -2.62 18.71 23.09
C SER A 607 -3.22 19.65 22.02
N THR A 608 -3.76 20.79 22.45
CA THR A 608 -4.50 21.76 21.62
C THR A 608 -3.65 22.51 20.58
N ASN A 609 -2.38 22.13 20.38
CA ASN A 609 -1.39 22.95 19.68
C ASN A 609 -0.87 22.39 18.34
N ASP A 610 -1.07 21.12 18.00
CA ASP A 610 -0.35 20.53 16.85
C ASP A 610 -1.06 20.66 15.48
N ILE A 611 -2.30 21.17 15.42
CA ILE A 611 -3.05 21.33 14.16
C ILE A 611 -2.98 22.77 13.60
N ARG A 612 -2.47 23.75 14.35
CA ARG A 612 -2.47 25.18 13.93
C ARG A 612 -1.42 25.55 12.87
N ALA A 613 -0.60 24.61 12.40
CA ALA A 613 0.53 24.89 11.51
C ALA A 613 0.46 24.22 10.13
N VAL A 614 -0.74 23.96 9.57
CA VAL A 614 -0.90 23.50 8.19
C VAL A 614 -1.32 24.67 7.28
N PRO A 615 -0.44 25.17 6.40
CA PRO A 615 -0.79 26.23 5.45
C PRO A 615 -1.87 25.76 4.48
N GLY A 616 -3.01 26.45 4.44
CA GLY A 616 -4.10 26.18 3.50
C GLY A 616 -5.44 25.74 4.11
N LEU A 617 -5.54 25.61 5.44
CA LEU A 617 -6.79 25.41 6.19
C LEU A 617 -7.32 26.73 6.82
N GLU A 618 -7.07 27.86 6.15
CA GLU A 618 -7.35 29.23 6.68
C GLU A 618 -8.84 29.61 6.76
N ASP A 619 -9.75 28.82 6.21
CA ASP A 619 -11.19 29.02 6.45
C ASP A 619 -11.52 28.42 7.81
N GLY A 620 -11.55 29.26 8.85
CA GLY A 620 -11.84 28.97 10.26
C GLY A 620 -13.21 28.35 10.56
N LYS A 621 -13.59 27.29 9.84
CA LYS A 621 -14.73 26.40 10.10
C LYS A 621 -14.27 24.95 10.00
N GLY A 622 -13.90 24.39 11.15
CA GLY A 622 -13.91 22.93 11.33
C GLY A 622 -12.56 22.34 11.68
N ASP A 623 -12.36 22.22 12.99
CA ASP A 623 -11.74 21.12 13.72
C ASP A 623 -12.07 19.73 13.12
N GLN A 624 -11.64 19.43 11.89
CA GLN A 624 -11.96 18.19 11.19
C GLN A 624 -10.88 17.16 11.44
N ASN A 625 -11.14 16.30 12.41
CA ASN A 625 -10.38 15.08 12.63
C ASN A 625 -10.40 14.20 11.36
N TYR A 626 -9.37 14.29 10.53
CA TYR A 626 -9.26 13.51 9.28
C TYR A 626 -9.28 12.00 9.53
N ILE A 627 -8.83 11.54 10.71
CA ILE A 627 -8.87 10.12 11.11
C ILE A 627 -10.32 9.67 11.30
N GLU A 628 -11.16 10.49 11.94
CA GLU A 628 -12.60 10.21 12.07
C GLU A 628 -13.30 10.22 10.70
N ARG A 629 -12.92 11.14 9.81
CA ARG A 629 -13.47 11.17 8.44
C ARG A 629 -13.05 9.95 7.62
N ALA A 630 -11.79 9.52 7.71
CA ALA A 630 -11.29 8.29 7.11
C ALA A 630 -12.02 7.05 7.66
N TRP A 631 -12.21 6.97 8.99
CA TRP A 631 -12.97 5.90 9.64
C TRP A 631 -14.42 5.84 9.14
N SER A 632 -15.12 6.97 9.12
CA SER A 632 -16.51 7.01 8.66
C SER A 632 -16.63 6.70 7.16
N TYR A 633 -15.70 7.17 6.34
CA TYR A 633 -15.61 6.84 4.92
C TYR A 633 -15.46 5.32 4.70
N LEU A 634 -14.49 4.69 5.35
CA LEU A 634 -14.23 3.25 5.24
C LEU A 634 -15.42 2.43 5.78
N THR A 635 -15.97 2.81 6.94
CA THR A 635 -17.11 2.13 7.55
C THR A 635 -18.34 2.17 6.64
N ILE A 636 -18.63 3.33 6.01
CA ILE A 636 -19.73 3.43 5.06
C ILE A 636 -19.49 2.52 3.85
N LYS A 637 -18.26 2.51 3.27
CA LYS A 637 -17.92 1.62 2.15
C LYS A 637 -18.10 0.15 2.53
N GLU A 638 -17.69 -0.24 3.73
CA GLU A 638 -17.86 -1.60 4.25
C GLU A 638 -19.34 -1.96 4.40
N LEU A 639 -20.17 -1.07 4.96
CA LEU A 639 -21.62 -1.29 5.05
C LEU A 639 -22.27 -1.46 3.68
N LEU A 640 -21.87 -0.66 2.69
CA LEU A 640 -22.34 -0.78 1.31
C LEU A 640 -21.94 -2.13 0.70
N ASN A 641 -20.70 -2.58 0.94
CA ASN A 641 -20.21 -3.88 0.45
C ASN A 641 -20.92 -5.05 1.13
N SER A 642 -21.10 -5.02 2.46
CA SER A 642 -21.83 -6.04 3.22
C SER A 642 -23.29 -6.13 2.75
N ARG A 643 -23.92 -5.00 2.44
CA ARG A 643 -25.27 -4.97 1.87
C ARG A 643 -25.34 -5.63 0.49
N LEU A 644 -24.30 -5.47 -0.33
CA LEU A 644 -24.21 -6.12 -1.64
C LEU A 644 -24.04 -7.65 -1.49
N LYS A 645 -23.26 -8.11 -0.50
CA LYS A 645 -23.03 -9.54 -0.21
C LYS A 645 -24.24 -10.26 0.36
N SER A 646 -25.09 -9.57 1.14
CA SER A 646 -26.22 -10.23 1.80
C SER A 646 -27.26 -10.75 0.80
N ASN A 647 -27.88 -11.90 1.10
CA ASN A 647 -29.10 -12.37 0.43
C ASN A 647 -30.37 -12.04 1.21
N ASP A 648 -30.25 -11.74 2.50
CA ASP A 648 -31.37 -11.47 3.38
C ASP A 648 -31.87 -10.03 3.19
N ASN A 649 -33.17 -9.88 2.97
CA ASN A 649 -33.81 -8.58 2.80
C ASN A 649 -33.83 -7.78 4.12
N GLN A 650 -33.96 -8.45 5.28
CA GLN A 650 -33.95 -7.77 6.58
C GLN A 650 -32.56 -7.23 6.90
N GLU A 651 -31.52 -8.04 6.74
CA GLU A 651 -30.13 -7.60 6.89
C GLU A 651 -29.78 -6.46 5.91
N LYS A 652 -30.18 -6.57 4.64
CA LYS A 652 -30.01 -5.47 3.67
C LYS A 652 -30.65 -4.17 4.12
N GLU A 653 -31.84 -4.24 4.69
CA GLU A 653 -32.55 -3.07 5.19
C GLU A 653 -31.81 -2.45 6.37
N TYR A 654 -31.41 -3.26 7.35
CA TYR A 654 -30.59 -2.83 8.48
C TYR A 654 -29.29 -2.14 8.02
N LEU A 655 -28.54 -2.77 7.12
CA LEU A 655 -27.30 -2.21 6.56
C LEU A 655 -27.55 -0.93 5.77
N THR A 656 -28.68 -0.82 5.06
CA THR A 656 -29.06 0.39 4.33
C THR A 656 -29.31 1.56 5.27
N GLU A 657 -30.11 1.35 6.33
CA GLU A 657 -30.42 2.41 7.28
C GLU A 657 -29.19 2.82 8.09
N LYS A 658 -28.32 1.87 8.48
CA LYS A 658 -27.04 2.18 9.15
C LYS A 658 -26.09 2.98 8.26
N ALA A 659 -25.94 2.58 6.98
CA ALA A 659 -25.12 3.34 6.02
C ALA A 659 -25.68 4.75 5.78
N LYS A 660 -27.01 4.87 5.68
CA LYS A 660 -27.71 6.14 5.50
C LYS A 660 -27.56 7.05 6.72
N SER A 661 -27.70 6.54 7.94
CA SER A 661 -27.55 7.34 9.16
C SER A 661 -26.12 7.87 9.31
N MET A 662 -25.11 7.03 9.04
CA MET A 662 -23.70 7.47 9.05
C MET A 662 -23.43 8.50 7.95
N ALA A 663 -23.93 8.29 6.74
CA ALA A 663 -23.79 9.24 5.64
C ALA A 663 -24.41 10.61 5.97
N LEU A 664 -25.55 10.64 6.67
CA LEU A 664 -26.16 11.89 7.14
C LEU A 664 -25.32 12.56 8.23
N ALA A 665 -24.81 11.79 9.20
CA ALA A 665 -23.99 12.33 10.30
C ALA A 665 -22.70 13.00 9.80
N TYR A 666 -22.06 12.43 8.77
CA TYR A 666 -20.79 12.92 8.22
C TYR A 666 -20.94 13.75 6.94
N ASN A 667 -22.19 14.05 6.53
CA ASN A 667 -22.55 14.78 5.32
C ASN A 667 -22.01 14.17 4.02
N PHE A 668 -22.03 12.85 3.87
CA PHE A 668 -21.63 12.18 2.63
C PHE A 668 -22.80 11.92 1.69
N VAL A 669 -22.61 12.26 0.42
CA VAL A 669 -23.48 11.82 -0.67
C VAL A 669 -23.10 10.40 -1.07
N THR A 670 -24.03 9.47 -0.87
CA THR A 670 -23.88 8.04 -1.08
C THR A 670 -25.05 7.53 -1.95
N PRO A 671 -25.08 6.24 -2.35
CA PRO A 671 -26.23 5.70 -3.07
C PRO A 671 -27.59 5.90 -2.37
N PHE A 672 -27.62 6.09 -1.04
CA PHE A 672 -28.83 6.26 -0.22
C PHE A 672 -29.10 7.68 0.27
N THR A 673 -28.24 8.65 -0.08
CA THR A 673 -28.40 10.07 0.23
C THR A 673 -28.32 10.92 -1.05
N TYR A 674 -28.77 12.16 -1.01
CA TYR A 674 -28.70 13.10 -2.13
C TYR A 674 -28.55 14.54 -1.60
N LEU A 675 -28.08 15.45 -2.46
CA LEU A 675 -28.01 16.88 -2.14
C LEU A 675 -29.33 17.57 -2.45
N LYS A 676 -29.96 18.13 -1.43
CA LYS A 676 -31.13 19.00 -1.55
C LYS A 676 -30.69 20.45 -1.42
N MET A 677 -30.89 21.25 -2.47
CA MET A 677 -30.53 22.67 -2.40
C MET A 677 -31.53 23.48 -1.59
N ARG A 678 -31.03 24.35 -0.72
CA ARG A 678 -31.80 25.35 0.01
C ARG A 678 -31.22 26.74 -0.24
N GLU A 679 -32.10 27.73 -0.38
CA GLU A 679 -31.71 29.15 -0.40
C GLU A 679 -31.48 29.59 1.06
N ALA A 680 -30.35 30.25 1.33
CA ALA A 680 -30.09 30.84 2.64
C ALA A 680 -31.01 32.05 2.86
N GLY A 681 -31.84 32.01 3.91
CA GLY A 681 -32.60 33.19 4.35
C GLY A 681 -31.67 34.23 4.98
N LEU A 682 -31.91 35.52 4.74
CA LEU A 682 -31.24 36.59 5.48
C LEU A 682 -31.61 36.47 6.97
N HIS A 683 -30.63 36.10 7.80
CA HIS A 683 -30.40 36.50 9.21
C HIS A 683 -29.74 35.37 10.02
N SER A 684 -28.45 35.53 10.33
CA SER A 684 -27.86 35.23 11.64
C SER A 684 -26.42 35.76 11.66
N GLU A 685 -26.19 36.78 12.48
CA GLU A 685 -24.89 37.39 12.76
C GLU A 685 -23.90 36.38 13.38
N PRO A 686 -22.59 36.54 13.15
CA PRO A 686 -21.55 35.76 13.84
C PRO A 686 -21.38 36.23 15.31
N PRO A 687 -20.97 35.36 16.25
CA PRO A 687 -20.73 35.75 17.63
C PRO A 687 -19.45 36.59 17.76
N HIS A 688 -19.54 37.60 18.62
CA HIS A 688 -18.50 38.57 18.97
C HIS A 688 -17.20 37.95 19.52
N GLU A 689 -16.06 38.40 18.98
CA GLU A 689 -14.74 38.35 19.60
C GLU A 689 -14.56 39.53 20.57
N GLU A 690 -14.22 39.27 21.83
CA GLU A 690 -13.70 40.29 22.76
C GLU A 690 -12.17 40.25 22.78
N LEU A 691 -11.54 41.35 22.33
CA LEU A 691 -10.13 41.64 22.53
C LEU A 691 -9.90 42.21 23.94
N ILE A 692 -8.94 41.64 24.68
CA ILE A 692 -8.28 42.31 25.82
C ILE A 692 -6.76 42.25 25.61
N SER A 693 -6.12 43.41 25.66
CA SER A 693 -4.69 43.69 25.47
C SER A 693 -3.84 43.36 26.73
N PRO A 694 -2.49 43.31 26.61
CA PRO A 694 -1.62 42.60 27.56
C PRO A 694 -1.15 43.46 28.72
N SER A 695 -0.91 42.84 29.88
CA SER A 695 -0.15 43.42 30.98
C SER A 695 0.91 42.45 31.50
N THR A 696 2.13 42.99 31.58
CA THR A 696 3.36 42.45 32.17
C THR A 696 3.23 42.26 33.68
N ASP A 697 3.71 41.13 34.21
CA ASP A 697 4.71 41.06 35.29
C ASP A 697 5.02 39.60 35.62
N GLY A 698 6.29 39.34 35.96
CA GLY A 698 6.85 38.00 36.04
C GLY A 698 7.13 37.47 37.44
N ILE A 699 7.90 36.37 37.39
CA ILE A 699 8.82 35.82 38.40
C ILE A 699 8.23 34.88 39.47
N GLY A 700 8.54 33.59 39.28
CA GLY A 700 9.22 32.78 40.30
C GLY A 700 8.50 31.51 40.76
N GLU A 701 9.05 30.32 40.44
CA GLU A 701 9.76 29.50 41.43
C GLU A 701 10.38 28.21 40.84
N LYS A 702 11.68 28.06 41.13
CA LYS A 702 12.44 26.84 41.50
C LYS A 702 12.36 25.59 40.63
N LEU A 703 13.31 25.56 39.70
CA LEU A 703 14.08 24.36 39.37
C LEU A 703 14.97 23.99 40.57
N GLN A 704 14.70 22.86 41.24
CA GLN A 704 15.69 22.21 42.11
C GLN A 704 16.22 20.95 41.45
N SER A 705 17.48 21.07 41.08
CA SER A 705 18.44 20.04 40.71
C SER A 705 18.47 18.89 41.71
N LEU A 706 18.33 17.66 41.23
CA LEU A 706 18.94 16.49 41.89
C LEU A 706 20.18 16.09 41.11
N GLN A 707 21.31 16.37 41.76
CA GLN A 707 22.64 16.02 41.33
C GLN A 707 22.81 14.50 41.24
N GLY A 708 23.37 14.07 40.11
CA GLY A 708 24.58 13.25 40.09
C GLY A 708 24.54 11.96 40.90
N HIS A 709 24.07 10.89 40.27
CA HIS A 709 24.59 9.56 40.57
C HIS A 709 25.46 9.12 39.40
N LYS A 710 26.76 8.98 39.69
CA LYS A 710 27.77 8.43 38.79
C LYS A 710 27.29 7.07 38.30
N ALA A 711 27.00 6.95 37.01
CA ALA A 711 26.90 5.66 36.36
C ALA A 711 28.24 4.91 36.56
N PRO A 712 28.24 3.65 37.01
CA PRO A 712 29.46 2.86 37.03
C PRO A 712 29.99 2.66 35.60
N PRO A 713 31.30 2.44 35.43
CA PRO A 713 31.88 2.27 34.11
C PRO A 713 31.28 1.03 33.43
N ALA A 714 30.70 1.22 32.25
CA ALA A 714 30.31 0.13 31.37
C ALA A 714 31.53 -0.78 31.14
N ASP A 715 31.37 -2.07 31.43
CA ASP A 715 32.38 -3.11 31.22
C ASP A 715 32.75 -3.16 29.73
N GLY A 716 34.04 -3.11 29.45
CA GLY A 716 34.59 -3.29 28.10
C GLY A 716 35.27 -4.65 28.01
N ASP A 717 35.30 -5.18 26.77
CA ASP A 717 35.78 -6.50 26.33
C ASP A 717 34.76 -7.61 26.58
N PRO A 718 34.56 -8.56 25.63
CA PRO A 718 33.52 -9.58 25.76
C PRO A 718 33.73 -10.36 27.06
N HIS A 719 32.78 -10.16 27.97
CA HIS A 719 32.77 -10.74 29.30
C HIS A 719 31.80 -11.91 29.29
N PHE A 720 32.33 -13.11 29.46
CA PHE A 720 31.55 -14.33 29.49
C PHE A 720 31.23 -14.70 30.94
N VAL A 721 30.00 -15.16 31.15
CA VAL A 721 29.57 -15.80 32.40
C VAL A 721 29.11 -17.19 32.04
N ILE A 722 29.69 -18.19 32.69
CA ILE A 722 29.34 -19.59 32.52
C ILE A 722 28.82 -20.11 33.85
N ASP A 723 27.60 -20.61 33.83
CA ASP A 723 26.99 -21.26 34.98
C ASP A 723 27.30 -22.76 34.95
N PHE A 724 27.66 -23.33 36.11
CA PHE A 724 27.86 -24.77 36.29
C PHE A 724 26.73 -25.32 37.18
N PRO A 725 25.61 -25.81 36.59
CA PRO A 725 24.42 -26.20 37.35
C PRO A 725 24.70 -27.28 38.39
N SER A 726 25.54 -28.27 38.03
CA SER A 726 25.92 -29.37 38.91
C SER A 726 26.73 -28.93 40.13
N SER A 727 27.46 -27.81 40.03
CA SER A 727 28.35 -27.31 41.08
C SER A 727 27.81 -26.06 41.80
N LYS A 728 26.67 -25.52 41.37
CA LYS A 728 25.96 -24.35 41.95
C LYS A 728 26.80 -23.07 42.06
N PHE A 729 27.69 -22.80 41.10
CA PHE A 729 28.43 -21.53 41.01
C PHE A 729 28.69 -21.09 39.56
N SER A 730 29.00 -19.80 39.37
CA SER A 730 29.29 -19.19 38.07
C SER A 730 30.78 -18.82 37.94
N VAL A 731 31.33 -18.93 36.73
CA VAL A 731 32.72 -18.52 36.39
C VAL A 731 32.65 -17.41 35.35
N CYS A 732 33.46 -16.37 35.52
CA CYS A 732 33.50 -15.23 34.61
C CYS A 732 34.91 -14.96 34.09
N PHE A 733 35.04 -14.59 32.81
CA PHE A 733 36.33 -14.29 32.18
C PHE A 733 36.15 -13.34 31.00
N ASN A 734 37.23 -12.69 30.59
CA ASN A 734 37.26 -11.79 29.44
C ASN A 734 38.12 -12.41 28.34
N ILE A 735 37.76 -12.15 27.07
CA ILE A 735 38.65 -12.41 25.93
C ILE A 735 39.12 -11.09 25.32
N ASP A 736 40.44 -10.92 25.24
CA ASP A 736 41.09 -9.75 24.65
C ASP A 736 41.38 -10.00 23.16
N GLY A 737 40.34 -9.98 22.31
CA GLY A 737 40.45 -10.12 20.85
C GLY A 737 40.67 -8.80 20.12
N GLU A 738 41.13 -8.86 18.88
CA GLU A 738 41.35 -7.69 18.02
C GLU A 738 40.07 -7.30 17.26
N PRO A 739 39.87 -6.00 16.92
CA PRO A 739 38.76 -5.58 16.07
C PRO A 739 38.75 -6.32 14.72
N GLY A 740 37.63 -6.95 14.39
CA GLY A 740 37.48 -7.78 13.19
C GLY A 740 37.63 -9.28 13.42
N ASP A 741 38.19 -9.71 14.57
CA ASP A 741 38.26 -11.12 14.95
C ASP A 741 36.85 -11.74 15.00
N ILE A 742 36.74 -12.98 14.52
CA ILE A 742 35.49 -13.75 14.55
C ILE A 742 35.71 -14.95 15.48
N LEU A 743 35.02 -14.96 16.62
CA LEU A 743 35.16 -15.99 17.65
C LEU A 743 34.09 -17.07 17.50
N ARG A 744 34.49 -18.35 17.48
CA ARG A 744 33.60 -19.50 17.53
C ARG A 744 33.11 -19.75 18.96
N LEU A 745 31.87 -19.38 19.24
CA LEU A 745 31.25 -19.44 20.57
C LEU A 745 30.74 -20.85 20.88
N VAL A 746 30.02 -21.45 19.95
CA VAL A 746 29.43 -22.80 20.07
C VAL A 746 29.61 -23.54 18.74
N SER A 747 29.94 -24.82 18.79
CA SER A 747 30.07 -25.68 17.60
C SER A 747 29.76 -27.13 17.98
N ASP A 748 28.69 -27.67 17.41
CA ASP A 748 28.30 -29.07 17.54
C ASP A 748 27.88 -29.61 16.15
N HIS A 749 28.87 -30.05 15.38
CA HIS A 749 28.68 -30.49 14.00
C HIS A 749 28.17 -31.94 13.89
N LYS A 750 28.41 -32.78 14.89
CA LYS A 750 28.12 -34.23 14.81
C LYS A 750 26.64 -34.53 14.94
N GLU A 751 25.97 -33.99 15.96
CA GLU A 751 24.56 -34.31 16.23
C GLU A 751 23.65 -33.16 15.82
N SER A 752 23.71 -32.02 16.53
CA SER A 752 22.76 -30.92 16.32
C SER A 752 22.98 -30.18 14.99
N GLY A 753 24.23 -30.04 14.55
CA GLY A 753 24.62 -29.27 13.36
C GLY A 753 24.67 -27.76 13.61
N VAL A 754 24.70 -27.32 14.88
CA VAL A 754 24.64 -25.91 15.26
C VAL A 754 26.04 -25.31 15.39
N THR A 755 26.25 -24.12 14.83
CA THR A 755 27.48 -23.32 15.00
C THR A 755 27.12 -21.87 15.29
N VAL A 756 27.80 -21.24 16.25
CA VAL A 756 27.61 -19.84 16.60
C VAL A 756 28.95 -19.12 16.55
N ASN A 757 29.04 -18.06 15.75
CA ASN A 757 30.22 -17.23 15.59
C ASN A 757 29.89 -15.78 15.95
N GLY A 758 30.78 -15.08 16.66
CA GLY A 758 30.63 -13.67 17.05
C GLY A 758 31.78 -12.81 16.52
N GLN A 759 31.47 -11.78 15.75
CA GLN A 759 32.46 -10.83 15.22
C GLN A 759 32.65 -9.64 16.16
N LEU A 760 33.91 -9.30 16.42
CA LEU A 760 34.30 -8.21 17.31
C LEU A 760 34.43 -6.86 16.57
N ILE A 761 33.99 -5.79 17.23
CA ILE A 761 34.23 -4.39 16.83
C ILE A 761 35.05 -3.67 17.90
N GLY A 762 35.97 -2.80 17.47
CA GLY A 762 36.78 -1.97 18.36
C GLY A 762 36.12 -0.66 18.75
N ALA A 763 36.35 -0.23 19.99
CA ALA A 763 36.09 1.12 20.50
C ALA A 763 37.37 1.69 21.16
N PRO A 764 37.58 3.02 21.11
CA PRO A 764 38.63 3.70 21.86
C PRO A 764 38.62 3.35 23.34
N ALA A 765 39.78 3.36 24.00
CA ALA A 765 39.84 3.19 25.45
C ALA A 765 39.38 4.47 26.17
N PRO A 766 38.76 4.36 27.37
CA PRO A 766 38.47 5.52 28.21
C PRO A 766 39.77 6.26 28.61
N PRO A 767 39.71 7.57 28.90
CA PRO A 767 40.84 8.29 29.47
C PRO A 767 41.33 7.59 30.74
N ASN A 768 42.63 7.28 30.82
CA ASN A 768 43.31 6.54 31.91
C ASN A 768 43.05 5.01 31.95
N GLY A 769 42.53 4.40 30.87
CA GLY A 769 42.40 2.95 30.77
C GLY A 769 43.74 2.22 30.52
N HIS A 770 43.93 1.05 31.14
CA HIS A 770 45.12 0.21 30.95
C HIS A 770 45.16 -0.55 29.60
N LYS A 771 44.08 -0.51 28.80
CA LYS A 771 43.97 -1.21 27.51
C LYS A 771 44.08 -0.24 26.34
N LYS A 772 44.68 -0.68 25.21
CA LYS A 772 44.84 0.14 23.99
C LYS A 772 43.51 0.43 23.27
N HIS A 773 42.60 -0.53 23.29
CA HIS A 773 41.25 -0.45 22.74
C HIS A 773 40.32 -1.42 23.51
N ARG A 774 39.01 -1.29 23.35
CA ARG A 774 38.00 -2.21 23.86
C ARG A 774 37.32 -2.93 22.71
N THR A 775 36.93 -4.20 22.89
CA THR A 775 36.14 -4.93 21.88
C THR A 775 34.75 -5.32 22.37
N TYR A 776 33.80 -5.38 21.44
CA TYR A 776 32.42 -5.83 21.69
C TYR A 776 31.91 -6.69 20.53
N PHE A 777 30.87 -7.51 20.74
CA PHE A 777 30.22 -8.21 19.63
C PHE A 777 29.35 -7.23 18.82
N ASN A 778 29.68 -7.07 17.54
CA ASN A 778 28.84 -6.32 16.61
C ASN A 778 27.89 -7.24 15.85
N THR A 779 28.31 -8.47 15.59
CA THR A 779 27.53 -9.40 14.78
C THR A 779 27.61 -10.78 15.40
N ILE A 780 26.46 -11.41 15.59
CA ILE A 780 26.36 -12.82 15.99
C ILE A 780 25.73 -13.59 14.83
N THR A 781 26.41 -14.62 14.39
CA THR A 781 25.95 -15.51 13.33
C THR A 781 25.63 -16.87 13.93
N ILE A 782 24.41 -17.36 13.75
CA ILE A 782 23.97 -18.69 14.20
C ILE A 782 23.69 -19.50 12.95
N LEU A 783 24.28 -20.68 12.82
CA LEU A 783 24.03 -21.61 11.72
C LEU A 783 23.45 -22.90 12.28
N SER A 784 22.52 -23.50 11.56
CA SER A 784 22.01 -24.85 11.79
C SER A 784 22.04 -25.61 10.46
N ASN A 785 22.84 -26.67 10.38
CA ASN A 785 23.02 -27.45 9.14
C ASN A 785 22.07 -28.65 9.01
N LYS A 786 21.20 -28.88 10.00
CA LYS A 786 20.27 -30.01 10.03
C LYS A 786 18.89 -29.53 10.51
N PRO A 787 17.77 -30.11 10.02
CA PRO A 787 17.69 -30.99 8.85
C PRO A 787 17.98 -30.27 7.53
N GLU A 788 17.64 -28.98 7.43
CA GLU A 788 18.01 -28.09 6.32
C GLU A 788 18.99 -27.02 6.82
N ARG A 789 19.80 -26.45 5.90
CA ARG A 789 20.74 -25.39 6.24
C ARG A 789 19.98 -24.07 6.45
N SER A 790 20.07 -23.53 7.66
CA SER A 790 19.58 -22.20 7.98
C SER A 790 20.63 -21.39 8.73
N TYR A 791 20.55 -20.06 8.62
CA TYR A 791 21.38 -19.16 9.39
C TYR A 791 20.63 -17.91 9.84
N LEU A 792 21.15 -17.31 10.90
CA LEU A 792 20.77 -16.00 11.41
C LEU A 792 22.01 -15.12 11.45
N GLU A 793 21.90 -13.90 10.96
CA GLU A 793 22.90 -12.84 11.15
C GLU A 793 22.25 -11.71 11.93
N ILE A 794 22.74 -11.50 13.16
CA ILE A 794 22.18 -10.55 14.12
C ILE A 794 23.15 -9.40 14.32
N THR A 795 22.66 -8.16 14.18
CA THR A 795 23.37 -6.93 14.56
C THR A 795 22.53 -6.15 15.59
N PRO A 796 23.05 -5.08 16.22
CA PRO A 796 22.26 -4.25 17.12
C PRO A 796 20.99 -3.65 16.48
N THR A 797 20.95 -3.54 15.15
CA THR A 797 19.85 -2.86 14.45
C THR A 797 18.98 -3.78 13.60
N ARG A 798 19.49 -4.93 13.15
CA ARG A 798 18.76 -5.83 12.24
C ARG A 798 19.06 -7.30 12.48
N ILE A 799 18.13 -8.15 12.06
CA ILE A 799 18.29 -9.60 11.97
C ILE A 799 18.01 -10.03 10.53
N ILE A 800 18.90 -10.83 9.97
CA ILE A 800 18.63 -11.59 8.74
C ILE A 800 18.41 -13.04 9.15
N LEU A 801 17.26 -13.59 8.78
CA LEU A 801 16.94 -15.01 8.90
C LEU A 801 16.87 -15.61 7.49
N ASP A 802 17.65 -16.65 7.22
CA ASP A 802 17.62 -17.37 5.95
C ASP A 802 17.60 -18.88 6.22
N ASP A 803 16.51 -19.52 5.83
CA ASP A 803 16.24 -20.96 5.88
C ASP A 803 15.85 -21.50 4.49
N GLY A 804 16.35 -20.84 3.43
CA GLY A 804 15.94 -21.04 2.04
C GLY A 804 15.19 -19.82 1.47
N GLU A 805 14.53 -19.05 2.34
CA GLU A 805 13.94 -17.75 2.00
C GLU A 805 14.44 -16.67 2.95
N ARG A 806 15.09 -15.63 2.42
CA ARG A 806 15.65 -14.55 3.24
C ARG A 806 14.55 -13.62 3.78
N LEU A 807 14.52 -13.43 5.10
CA LEU A 807 13.67 -12.50 5.82
C LEU A 807 14.54 -11.50 6.61
N ILE A 808 14.20 -10.21 6.56
CA ILE A 808 14.92 -9.16 7.28
C ILE A 808 13.98 -8.55 8.32
N LEU A 809 14.43 -8.48 9.57
CA LEU A 809 13.69 -7.94 10.71
C LEU A 809 14.49 -6.79 11.34
N SER A 810 13.78 -5.80 11.88
CA SER A 810 14.36 -4.70 12.64
C SER A 810 14.36 -5.00 14.14
N CYS A 811 15.40 -4.58 14.86
CA CYS A 811 15.57 -4.87 16.30
C CYS A 811 14.83 -3.88 17.23
N ASP A 812 14.26 -2.81 16.68
CA ASP A 812 13.56 -1.76 17.43
C ASP A 812 12.12 -2.11 17.81
N ARG A 813 11.61 -3.27 17.37
CA ARG A 813 10.22 -3.72 17.54
C ARG A 813 10.14 -5.17 18.00
N SER A 814 9.00 -5.56 18.56
CA SER A 814 8.75 -6.92 19.03
C SER A 814 8.12 -7.78 17.93
N VAL A 815 8.78 -8.90 17.61
CA VAL A 815 8.34 -9.82 16.55
C VAL A 815 8.70 -11.26 16.91
N VAL A 816 7.80 -12.19 16.63
CA VAL A 816 8.03 -13.63 16.72
C VAL A 816 7.90 -14.23 15.33
N VAL A 817 8.96 -14.88 14.85
CA VAL A 817 8.97 -15.63 13.61
C VAL A 817 9.17 -17.10 13.92
N ARG A 818 8.27 -17.95 13.42
CA ARG A 818 8.36 -19.41 13.54
C ARG A 818 8.52 -20.04 12.16
N SER A 819 9.45 -20.98 12.07
CA SER A 819 9.68 -21.88 10.94
C SER A 819 9.65 -23.34 11.43
N SER A 820 9.85 -24.32 10.55
CA SER A 820 9.75 -25.75 10.86
C SER A 820 10.65 -26.24 12.00
N SER A 821 11.84 -25.64 12.17
CA SER A 821 12.79 -26.05 13.22
C SER A 821 13.40 -24.89 14.01
N LEU A 822 12.97 -23.65 13.77
CA LEU A 822 13.54 -22.46 14.36
C LEU A 822 12.45 -21.45 14.72
N GLU A 823 12.50 -20.96 15.96
CA GLU A 823 11.71 -19.84 16.46
C GLU A 823 12.65 -18.70 16.85
N VAL A 824 12.31 -17.48 16.41
CA VAL A 824 13.06 -16.26 16.68
C VAL A 824 12.10 -15.25 17.29
N SER A 825 12.31 -14.88 18.54
CA SER A 825 11.49 -13.92 19.29
C SER A 825 12.32 -12.70 19.65
N LEU A 826 11.94 -11.53 19.14
CA LEU A 826 12.55 -10.24 19.43
C LEU A 826 11.68 -9.49 20.43
N SER A 827 12.32 -8.93 21.45
CA SER A 827 11.75 -7.92 22.32
C SER A 827 12.39 -6.58 21.98
N ALA A 828 11.57 -5.59 21.61
CA ALA A 828 11.98 -4.29 21.10
C ALA A 828 13.15 -3.67 21.89
N ASN A 829 14.28 -3.39 21.21
CA ASN A 829 15.49 -2.78 21.76
C ASN A 829 16.07 -3.47 23.02
N SER A 830 15.74 -4.73 23.26
CA SER A 830 16.05 -5.42 24.51
C SER A 830 16.82 -6.71 24.29
N ASN A 831 16.15 -7.75 23.80
CA ASN A 831 16.75 -9.06 23.63
C ASN A 831 16.12 -9.83 22.47
N ILE A 832 16.86 -10.84 22.01
CA ILE A 832 16.48 -11.73 20.93
C ILE A 832 16.66 -13.14 21.46
N THR A 833 15.58 -13.91 21.46
CA THR A 833 15.59 -15.33 21.82
C THR A 833 15.51 -16.16 20.54
N VAL A 834 16.48 -17.04 20.34
CA VAL A 834 16.55 -17.96 19.20
C VAL A 834 16.43 -19.37 19.73
N THR A 835 15.37 -20.07 19.37
CA THR A 835 15.11 -21.46 19.76
C THR A 835 15.20 -22.37 18.54
N ILE A 836 16.06 -23.39 18.60
CA ILE A 836 16.28 -24.40 17.56
C ILE A 836 15.72 -25.73 18.06
N ARG A 837 14.76 -26.30 17.32
CA ARG A 837 14.07 -27.58 17.59
C ARG A 837 13.57 -27.72 19.04
N ASP A 838 13.08 -26.63 19.63
CA ASP A 838 12.54 -26.54 21.00
C ASP A 838 13.46 -27.04 22.14
N THR A 839 14.74 -27.29 21.84
CA THR A 839 15.68 -27.98 22.73
C THR A 839 16.94 -27.19 22.96
N ILE A 840 17.31 -26.32 22.01
CA ILE A 840 18.45 -25.40 22.11
C ILE A 840 17.89 -23.99 22.06
N SER A 841 18.23 -23.15 23.04
CA SER A 841 17.80 -21.74 23.08
C SER A 841 18.97 -20.83 23.41
N PHE A 842 19.12 -19.78 22.60
CA PHE A 842 20.09 -18.71 22.78
C PHE A 842 19.37 -17.39 23.07
N VAL A 843 19.95 -16.57 23.95
CA VAL A 843 19.48 -15.22 24.24
C VAL A 843 20.59 -14.24 23.86
N ILE A 844 20.28 -13.34 22.94
CA ILE A 844 21.16 -12.27 22.48
C ILE A 844 20.63 -10.95 23.04
N LEU A 845 21.42 -10.26 23.85
CA LEU A 845 21.04 -8.96 24.40
C LEU A 845 21.50 -7.83 23.50
N ILE A 846 20.70 -6.79 23.40
CA ILE A 846 21.04 -5.58 22.64
C ILE A 846 21.36 -4.45 23.63
N HIS A 847 22.53 -3.85 23.46
CA HIS A 847 23.00 -2.73 24.29
C HIS A 847 23.02 -1.46 23.43
N HIS A 848 22.01 -0.59 23.60
CA HIS A 848 21.93 0.70 22.91
C HIS A 848 22.27 1.89 23.82
N TYR A 849 23.06 2.84 23.30
CA TYR A 849 23.43 4.07 24.00
C TYR A 849 22.75 5.30 23.37
N LYS A 850 21.89 6.00 24.13
CA LYS A 850 21.21 7.23 23.65
C LYS A 850 22.17 8.41 23.38
N LYS A 851 23.28 8.48 24.12
CA LYS A 851 24.33 9.51 24.01
C LYS A 851 25.70 8.86 24.23
N PRO A 852 26.22 8.10 23.25
CA PRO A 852 27.45 7.34 23.44
C PRO A 852 28.65 8.27 23.62
N ALA A 853 29.47 8.01 24.65
CA ALA A 853 30.82 8.55 24.69
C ALA A 853 31.68 7.92 23.57
N PRO A 854 32.82 8.51 23.16
CA PRO A 854 33.65 7.99 22.06
C PRO A 854 34.08 6.51 22.20
N TYR A 855 34.13 5.99 23.44
CA TYR A 855 34.51 4.62 23.80
C TYR A 855 33.32 3.66 23.99
N GLN A 856 32.08 4.13 23.78
CA GLN A 856 30.85 3.34 23.84
C GLN A 856 30.33 3.10 22.42
N LYS A 857 30.02 1.85 22.11
CA LYS A 857 29.39 1.44 20.85
C LYS A 857 28.24 0.50 21.15
N ASP A 858 27.18 0.61 20.38
CA ASP A 858 26.09 -0.35 20.43
C ASP A 858 26.65 -1.74 20.12
N HIS A 859 26.23 -2.73 20.90
CA HIS A 859 26.80 -4.06 20.83
C HIS A 859 25.83 -5.13 21.32
N LEU A 860 26.24 -6.38 21.14
CA LEU A 860 25.48 -7.56 21.49
C LEU A 860 26.10 -8.31 22.68
N GLY A 861 25.25 -8.87 23.52
CA GLY A 861 25.60 -9.92 24.48
C GLY A 861 25.07 -11.27 24.00
N PHE A 862 25.76 -12.38 24.28
CA PHE A 862 25.33 -13.72 23.90
C PHE A 862 25.28 -14.65 25.11
N TYR A 863 24.16 -15.36 25.26
CA TYR A 863 23.91 -16.29 26.37
C TYR A 863 23.26 -17.57 25.85
N ILE A 864 23.63 -18.71 26.46
CA ILE A 864 23.01 -20.01 26.20
C ILE A 864 21.94 -20.21 27.29
N SER A 865 20.67 -20.15 26.92
CA SER A 865 19.55 -20.28 27.85
C SER A 865 19.12 -21.74 28.03
N ASN A 866 19.19 -22.55 26.97
CA ASN A 866 18.90 -23.98 27.02
C ASN A 866 19.86 -24.73 26.09
N SER A 867 20.53 -25.75 26.63
CA SER A 867 21.53 -26.56 25.90
C SER A 867 21.14 -28.03 25.76
N LYS A 868 19.91 -28.43 26.14
CA LYS A 868 19.48 -29.85 26.16
C LYS A 868 19.62 -30.56 24.81
N GLY A 869 19.53 -29.84 23.69
CA GLY A 869 19.70 -30.39 22.35
C GLY A 869 21.13 -30.41 21.79
N LEU A 870 22.13 -29.91 22.53
CA LEU A 870 23.54 -29.95 22.13
C LEU A 870 24.20 -31.25 22.62
N SER A 871 25.05 -31.86 21.80
CA SER A 871 25.73 -33.11 22.12
C SER A 871 26.79 -32.98 23.22
N SER A 872 27.23 -34.11 23.78
CA SER A 872 28.41 -34.18 24.64
C SER A 872 29.69 -33.68 23.96
N ASP A 873 29.73 -33.71 22.63
CA ASP A 873 30.86 -33.30 21.79
C ASP A 873 30.82 -31.80 21.43
N SER A 874 29.84 -31.04 21.95
CA SER A 874 29.77 -29.60 21.78
C SER A 874 31.07 -28.91 22.21
N HIS A 875 31.64 -28.12 21.31
CA HIS A 875 32.87 -27.37 21.51
C HIS A 875 32.64 -25.87 21.25
N GLY A 876 33.72 -25.08 21.30
CA GLY A 876 33.73 -23.64 21.12
C GLY A 876 34.11 -22.94 22.41
N LEU A 877 34.23 -21.61 22.37
CA LEU A 877 34.64 -20.83 23.53
C LEU A 877 33.70 -21.04 24.74
N LEU A 878 32.40 -21.23 24.49
CA LEU A 878 31.38 -21.51 25.50
C LEU A 878 30.93 -22.97 25.47
N GLY A 879 30.76 -23.54 24.27
CA GLY A 879 30.20 -24.88 24.11
C GLY A 879 31.00 -25.99 24.83
N GLN A 880 32.31 -25.81 25.01
CA GLN A 880 33.20 -26.79 25.64
C GLN A 880 32.91 -27.07 27.13
N PHE A 881 32.12 -26.22 27.79
CA PHE A 881 31.84 -26.30 29.23
C PHE A 881 30.47 -26.91 29.55
N LEU A 882 29.58 -27.05 28.56
CA LEU A 882 28.16 -27.37 28.79
C LEU A 882 27.91 -28.73 29.46
N ASN A 883 28.82 -29.70 29.25
CA ASN A 883 28.69 -31.08 29.75
C ASN A 883 29.81 -31.50 30.72
N HIS A 884 30.54 -30.54 31.31
CA HIS A 884 31.69 -30.83 32.18
C HIS A 884 31.46 -30.37 33.62
N GLU A 885 31.79 -31.24 34.59
CA GLU A 885 31.80 -30.88 36.01
C GLU A 885 33.05 -30.08 36.37
N VAL A 886 32.88 -28.97 37.09
CA VAL A 886 33.98 -28.15 37.62
C VAL A 886 33.96 -28.18 39.14
N LYS A 887 35.13 -28.40 39.74
CA LYS A 887 35.29 -28.44 41.21
C LYS A 887 36.15 -27.27 41.68
N LEU A 888 35.72 -26.57 42.72
CA LEU A 888 36.51 -25.56 43.40
C LEU A 888 37.40 -26.25 44.45
N LEU A 889 38.70 -25.99 44.38
CA LEU A 889 39.69 -26.45 45.35
C LEU A 889 40.18 -25.25 46.15
N GLN A 890 40.17 -25.40 47.48
CA GLN A 890 40.64 -24.41 48.43
C GLN A 890 41.85 -25.01 49.14
N GLU A 891 43.05 -24.55 48.79
CA GLU A 891 44.29 -25.05 49.38
C GLU A 891 44.83 -24.06 50.42
N SER A 892 45.05 -24.54 51.64
CA SER A 892 45.78 -23.84 52.69
C SER A 892 47.28 -24.18 52.60
N LEU A 893 48.14 -23.20 52.37
CA LEU A 893 49.59 -23.40 52.38
C LEU A 893 50.08 -23.65 53.82
N ASN A 894 50.49 -24.88 54.13
CA ASN A 894 51.30 -25.17 55.32
C ASN A 894 52.76 -24.80 55.02
N THR A 895 53.26 -23.73 55.64
CA THR A 895 54.67 -23.34 55.56
C THR A 895 55.52 -24.17 56.52
N HIS A 896 56.44 -24.98 55.99
CA HIS A 896 57.53 -25.57 56.78
C HIS A 896 58.56 -24.49 57.17
N HIS A 897 58.94 -24.50 58.44
CA HIS A 897 59.94 -23.63 59.07
C HIS A 897 61.35 -23.77 58.47
N GLN A 898 62.01 -22.63 58.26
CA GLN A 898 63.44 -22.47 58.58
C GLN A 898 63.68 -21.05 59.13
N GLN A 899 64.30 -21.00 60.30
CA GLN A 899 64.65 -19.78 61.04
C GLN A 899 65.80 -19.02 60.38
N VAL A 900 65.78 -17.68 60.45
CA VAL A 900 66.81 -16.80 61.05
C VAL A 900 66.45 -15.34 60.74
N GLY A 901 66.46 -14.46 61.75
CA GLY A 901 66.71 -13.01 61.56
C GLY A 901 65.54 -12.04 61.74
N GLN A 902 65.35 -11.60 62.99
CA GLN A 902 64.64 -10.43 63.54
C GLN A 902 64.01 -9.35 62.62
N ASN A 903 62.77 -9.02 63.01
CA ASN A 903 62.10 -7.71 63.12
C ASN A 903 60.84 -7.48 62.27
N GLN A 904 59.82 -7.05 63.01
CA GLN A 904 58.53 -6.46 62.63
C GLN A 904 57.35 -7.41 62.39
N THR A 905 56.43 -7.31 63.34
CA THR A 905 55.05 -7.78 63.37
C THR A 905 54.26 -7.23 62.19
N GLU A 906 54.02 -8.07 61.18
CA GLU A 906 52.84 -7.98 60.33
C GLU A 906 52.06 -9.29 60.44
N VAL A 907 50.78 -9.16 60.79
CA VAL A 907 49.83 -10.26 60.88
C VAL A 907 49.60 -10.79 59.46
N LEU A 908 50.28 -11.87 59.11
CA LEU A 908 50.02 -12.66 57.90
C LEU A 908 48.63 -13.31 58.01
N GLN A 909 47.64 -12.72 57.34
CA GLN A 909 46.45 -13.48 56.94
C GLN A 909 46.86 -14.47 55.83
N PRO A 910 46.43 -15.73 55.86
CA PRO A 910 46.76 -16.68 54.82
C PRO A 910 46.11 -16.24 53.50
N ASN A 911 46.91 -15.97 52.47
CA ASN A 911 46.42 -15.78 51.11
C ASN A 911 45.84 -17.10 50.59
N LEU A 912 44.55 -17.31 50.82
CA LEU A 912 43.79 -18.37 50.17
C LEU A 912 43.78 -18.11 48.66
N THR A 913 44.40 -19.00 47.90
CA THR A 913 44.29 -18.98 46.43
C THR A 913 43.24 -20.00 46.02
N ASN A 914 42.05 -19.50 45.69
CA ASN A 914 40.97 -20.35 45.19
C ASN A 914 41.30 -20.81 43.77
N THR A 915 41.27 -22.13 43.54
CA THR A 915 41.69 -22.72 42.27
C THR A 915 40.57 -23.62 41.73
N LEU A 916 40.13 -23.38 40.50
CA LEU A 916 39.17 -24.26 39.82
C LEU A 916 39.89 -25.42 39.15
N LYS A 917 39.38 -26.63 39.34
CA LYS A 917 39.78 -27.81 38.57
C LYS A 917 38.81 -28.01 37.41
N VAL A 918 39.27 -27.74 36.19
CA VAL A 918 38.49 -27.82 34.94
C VAL A 918 39.19 -28.77 33.98
N LYS A 919 38.55 -29.87 33.60
CA LYS A 919 39.14 -30.91 32.71
C LYS A 919 40.55 -31.36 33.13
N GLY A 920 40.81 -31.46 34.44
CA GLY A 920 42.12 -31.84 35.00
C GLY A 920 43.14 -30.70 35.13
N ARG A 921 42.85 -29.50 34.61
CA ARG A 921 43.70 -28.30 34.73
C ARG A 921 43.33 -27.49 35.97
N LEU A 922 44.31 -26.82 36.55
CA LEU A 922 44.14 -25.92 37.70
C LEU A 922 44.16 -24.45 37.22
N VAL A 923 43.07 -23.74 37.51
CA VAL A 923 42.85 -22.35 37.08
C VAL A 923 42.71 -21.45 38.31
N PRO A 924 43.64 -20.51 38.54
CA PRO A 924 43.52 -19.57 39.66
C PRO A 924 42.36 -18.60 39.42
N VAL A 925 41.47 -18.45 40.41
CA VAL A 925 40.29 -17.58 40.32
C VAL A 925 40.16 -16.64 41.51
N VAL A 926 39.51 -15.51 41.27
CA VAL A 926 39.21 -14.51 42.31
C VAL A 926 37.72 -14.25 42.35
N TRP A 927 37.12 -14.24 43.54
CA TRP A 927 35.70 -13.92 43.68
C TRP A 927 35.44 -12.48 43.22
N LYS A 928 34.42 -12.28 42.38
CA LYS A 928 33.95 -10.98 41.93
C LYS A 928 32.44 -10.95 41.85
N GLN A 929 31.89 -9.78 42.15
CA GLN A 929 30.49 -9.47 41.86
C GLN A 929 30.43 -8.61 40.60
N ARG A 930 29.67 -9.06 39.60
CA ARG A 930 29.53 -8.40 38.28
C ARG A 930 28.08 -8.02 38.04
N ARG A 931 27.85 -6.91 37.33
CA ARG A 931 26.51 -6.53 36.85
C ARG A 931 26.35 -7.01 35.41
N ILE A 932 25.28 -7.74 35.12
CA ILE A 932 24.90 -8.21 33.79
C ILE A 932 23.50 -7.67 33.41
N TYR A 933 23.02 -7.96 32.19
CA TYR A 933 21.72 -7.48 31.65
C TYR A 933 21.52 -5.96 31.78
N ASN A 934 22.38 -5.14 31.13
CA ASN A 934 22.29 -3.67 31.20
C ASN A 934 22.38 -3.09 32.63
N GLY A 935 22.94 -3.84 33.58
CA GLY A 935 23.06 -3.43 34.98
C GLY A 935 21.88 -3.80 35.86
N GLN A 936 20.88 -4.53 35.33
CA GLN A 936 19.68 -4.93 36.06
C GLN A 936 19.90 -6.12 37.00
N GLN A 937 20.91 -6.96 36.75
CA GLN A 937 21.16 -8.14 37.57
C GLN A 937 22.62 -8.19 38.05
N GLN A 938 22.84 -8.55 39.31
CA GLN A 938 24.16 -8.84 39.84
C GLN A 938 24.38 -10.35 39.87
N VAL A 939 25.56 -10.79 39.39
CA VAL A 939 26.01 -12.17 39.44
C VAL A 939 27.32 -12.23 40.20
N ASP A 940 27.34 -13.10 41.20
CA ASP A 940 28.55 -13.48 41.93
C ASP A 940 29.25 -14.59 41.15
N CYS A 941 30.51 -14.35 40.77
CA CYS A 941 31.25 -15.26 39.91
C CYS A 941 32.73 -15.36 40.29
N TRP A 942 33.31 -16.53 40.02
CA TRP A 942 34.74 -16.76 40.12
C TRP A 942 35.43 -16.25 38.85
N PHE A 943 36.20 -15.17 38.97
CA PHE A 943 36.86 -14.51 37.86
C PHE A 943 38.20 -15.15 37.51
N ALA A 944 38.33 -15.70 36.30
CA ALA A 944 39.60 -16.17 35.74
C ALA A 944 40.31 -15.01 35.01
N LYS A 945 41.56 -14.74 35.40
CA LYS A 945 42.40 -13.66 34.83
C LYS A 945 43.12 -14.14 33.56
N ASN A 946 43.84 -13.22 32.90
CA ASN A 946 44.74 -13.49 31.77
C ASN A 946 44.06 -14.14 30.55
N ASN A 947 43.01 -13.54 29.99
CA ASN A 947 42.42 -14.01 28.72
C ASN A 947 41.97 -15.50 28.77
N ALA A 948 41.41 -15.92 29.91
CA ALA A 948 40.98 -17.29 30.17
C ALA A 948 42.08 -18.37 30.08
N GLU A 949 43.35 -18.00 30.30
CA GLU A 949 44.48 -18.92 30.29
C GLU A 949 44.23 -20.13 31.23
N LYS A 950 44.46 -21.34 30.73
CA LYS A 950 44.19 -22.65 31.39
C LYS A 950 42.71 -22.98 31.65
N LEU A 951 41.80 -22.02 31.51
CA LEU A 951 40.35 -22.25 31.60
C LEU A 951 39.83 -22.91 30.31
N ILE A 952 40.20 -22.34 29.16
CA ILE A 952 39.83 -22.84 27.82
C ILE A 952 40.84 -23.86 27.29
N ASP A 953 40.41 -24.70 26.34
CA ASP A 953 41.27 -25.61 25.58
C ASP A 953 42.18 -24.79 24.63
N GLY A 954 43.40 -24.44 25.06
CA GLY A 954 44.39 -23.69 24.27
C GLY A 954 44.41 -22.18 24.53
N SER A 955 44.57 -21.39 23.47
CA SER A 955 44.51 -19.92 23.47
C SER A 955 43.26 -19.44 22.73
N TYR A 956 42.85 -18.18 22.92
CA TYR A 956 41.68 -17.64 22.22
C TYR A 956 41.83 -17.68 20.68
N LYS A 957 43.08 -17.64 20.17
CA LYS A 957 43.36 -17.67 18.72
C LYS A 957 42.94 -18.98 18.07
N ASP A 958 42.88 -20.07 18.86
CA ASP A 958 42.45 -21.39 18.38
C ASP A 958 40.93 -21.44 18.12
N TYR A 959 40.19 -20.43 18.58
CA TYR A 959 38.74 -20.28 18.37
C TYR A 959 38.42 -19.26 17.28
N LEU A 960 39.41 -18.74 16.55
CA LEU A 960 39.18 -17.82 15.45
C LEU A 960 38.61 -18.57 14.23
N ALA A 961 37.55 -18.00 13.67
CA ALA A 961 36.93 -18.44 12.43
C ALA A 961 37.40 -17.56 11.28
N SER A 962 37.52 -18.15 10.08
CA SER A 962 37.95 -17.43 8.88
C SER A 962 36.85 -16.53 8.28
N HIS A 963 35.59 -16.88 8.55
CA HIS A 963 34.40 -16.20 8.02
C HIS A 963 33.23 -16.33 9.03
N PRO A 964 32.26 -15.39 9.10
CA PRO A 964 31.10 -15.50 10.00
C PRO A 964 30.27 -16.79 9.83
N PHE A 965 30.22 -17.34 8.62
CA PHE A 965 29.55 -18.61 8.27
C PHE A 965 30.46 -19.85 8.29
N ASP A 966 31.66 -19.75 8.84
CA ASP A 966 32.61 -20.88 8.92
C ASP A 966 32.14 -21.92 9.95
N THR A 967 31.81 -23.12 9.46
CA THR A 967 31.37 -24.27 10.27
C THR A 967 32.49 -25.26 10.61
N GLY A 968 33.73 -24.97 10.20
CA GLY A 968 34.98 -25.66 10.52
C GLY A 968 34.91 -27.13 10.94
N THR A 969 35.07 -28.06 10.00
CA THR A 969 35.38 -29.47 10.30
C THR A 969 36.89 -29.70 10.21
N SER A 970 37.64 -29.25 11.23
CA SER A 970 39.10 -29.43 11.42
C SER A 970 40.06 -28.88 10.33
N PRO A 971 41.32 -28.59 10.69
CA PRO A 971 42.30 -27.97 9.80
C PRO A 971 42.90 -29.02 8.85
N GLY A 972 42.68 -28.86 7.56
CA GLY A 972 43.38 -29.66 6.54
C GLY A 972 42.46 -30.34 5.53
N THR A 973 41.71 -29.57 4.75
CA THR A 973 41.42 -29.94 3.36
C THR A 973 41.19 -28.66 2.58
N THR A 974 42.09 -28.43 1.63
CA THR A 974 41.99 -27.37 0.63
C THR A 974 40.66 -27.49 -0.12
N ASN A 975 39.77 -26.51 0.02
CA ASN A 975 38.57 -26.41 -0.79
C ASN A 975 38.96 -26.00 -2.21
N SER A 976 38.95 -26.96 -3.13
CA SER A 976 38.63 -26.72 -4.53
C SER A 976 37.16 -27.09 -4.75
N LEU A 977 36.30 -26.07 -4.80
CA LEU A 977 35.15 -25.87 -5.71
C LEU A 977 34.25 -24.75 -5.18
#